data_AF-A0AAN8F112-F1
#
_entry.id   AF-A0AAN8F112-F1
#
_cell.length_a   1.000
_cell.length_b   1.000
_cell.length_c   1.000
_cell.angle_alpha   90.00
_cell.angle_beta   90.00
_cell.angle_gamma   90.00
#
_symmetry.space_group_name_H-M   'P 1'
#
loop_
_entity.id
_entity.type
_entity.pdbx_description
1 polymer ?
#
loop_
_entity_poly.entity_id
_entity_poly.type
_entity_poly.pdbx_seq_one_letter_code
_entity_poly.pdbx_strand_id
1 'polypeptide(L)'
;MQDWQYTHTNSFEVTIEMGCFKFPTNDMLPKFWDENKFSLISLLEMAQKGVYGLVTDMNGKPAVNATIAVEEGKTIRATSAGEYWRMLPPGKHIMTVEAPGLELEMFEVEVGNELIRHDFKLQTCHDQDINQTIIMRGSGRIRMSVVGIGTSAEEVIRKLAHLVCSGEFELDPDIRLIMAPLLKPGNVEESIMNFNPMVVLAVSEGFVETVTFSPSQNQPRLFNKTGVDESLTKALGFGSDCDKPIRDAKVALAMDDLRLHSAFELGIALGCDNSTDLNKKAATVGTVLDMLKKTITLDTVQEYSVVPSANPTDHFTPDQTVMVTSASIPLLEEKQCLFTVSTKNRLLKLYRMGSGEPPYTLIMAVEKRTETLVYEMMSKWCDTPGAEGVQQILRKSTIFFMPEIPFTQLACHDYSTIAPFQPLLEHILKELPHIDYVVLFGSGGIKVRYIKASAGVADRLAKTYKLFHMQMSNADEDICPRNAPDQSHVIGEFEWNKTIPLSRSPDALLVQTGCCYEAGGSGHLYTENRESIVAMMNERLKGVRLIGDDVSLALRTDTGYDHPLEMSSKDYGAAFVGLPNGTHHVQVLKDGKLYAEFSVQITSTTPLVEKWIALHHSFWRNNTFVIAALVLLMMMACLFCCRQRVTSVLNRRGFFTGSREGFERIPLYKSDDEDEEDLFDLQKL
;
A
#
# COMPACT_ATOMS: atom_id res chain seq x y z
N MET A 1 29.36 -4.01 13.01
CA MET A 1 29.86 -2.74 13.59
C MET A 1 28.78 -1.68 13.42
N GLN A 2 28.31 -1.51 12.18
CA GLN A 2 27.16 -0.70 11.76
C GLN A 2 26.01 -0.62 12.78
N ASP A 3 25.37 -1.73 13.17
CA ASP A 3 24.23 -1.71 14.12
C ASP A 3 24.55 -1.02 15.45
N TRP A 4 25.77 -1.23 15.96
CA TRP A 4 26.21 -0.61 17.20
C TRP A 4 26.40 0.90 17.02
N GLN A 5 27.02 1.32 15.91
CA GLN A 5 27.16 2.75 15.57
C GLN A 5 25.79 3.41 15.32
N TYR A 6 24.91 2.73 14.60
CA TYR A 6 23.56 3.19 14.33
C TYR A 6 22.75 3.34 15.64
N THR A 7 22.93 2.46 16.62
CA THR A 7 22.18 2.49 17.87
C THR A 7 22.79 3.41 18.95
N HIS A 8 24.12 3.52 19.04
CA HIS A 8 24.80 4.14 20.20
C HIS A 8 25.55 5.45 19.89
N THR A 9 25.72 5.83 18.64
CA THR A 9 26.39 7.10 18.25
C THR A 9 25.53 7.90 17.28
N ASN A 10 26.00 9.06 16.79
CA ASN A 10 25.31 9.77 15.71
C ASN A 10 25.62 9.22 14.31
N SER A 11 26.51 8.23 14.20
CA SER A 11 27.03 7.77 12.90
C SER A 11 26.00 6.96 12.09
N PHE A 12 26.12 7.06 10.77
CA PHE A 12 25.47 6.21 9.78
C PHE A 12 26.58 5.50 9.01
N GLU A 13 27.05 4.38 9.57
CA GLU A 13 28.18 3.63 9.00
C GLU A 13 27.73 2.81 7.78
N VAL A 14 28.49 2.90 6.68
CA VAL A 14 28.36 2.04 5.50
C VAL A 14 29.70 1.33 5.29
N THR A 15 29.68 0.02 5.08
CA THR A 15 30.87 -0.78 4.73
C THR A 15 30.80 -1.15 3.26
N ILE A 16 31.89 -0.92 2.52
CA ILE A 16 31.96 -1.16 1.07
C ILE A 16 33.07 -2.17 0.79
N GLU A 17 32.68 -3.38 0.39
CA GLU A 17 33.60 -4.45 0.01
C GLU A 17 33.96 -4.31 -1.48
N MET A 18 35.04 -3.58 -1.77
CA MET A 18 35.40 -3.13 -3.13
C MET A 18 35.93 -4.23 -4.07
N GLY A 19 35.99 -5.50 -3.64
CA GLY A 19 36.45 -6.60 -4.49
C GLY A 19 36.60 -7.95 -3.77
N CYS A 20 36.92 -9.00 -4.53
CA CYS A 20 36.96 -10.38 -4.02
C CYS A 20 38.16 -10.71 -3.11
N PHE A 21 39.20 -9.87 -3.09
CA PHE A 21 40.42 -10.10 -2.33
C PHE A 21 40.47 -9.21 -1.09
N LYS A 22 40.40 -9.83 0.09
CA LYS A 22 40.48 -9.14 1.40
C LYS A 22 41.74 -8.27 1.57
N PHE A 23 42.83 -8.65 0.90
CA PHE A 23 44.10 -7.91 0.89
C PHE A 23 44.59 -7.81 -0.57
N PRO A 24 44.22 -6.76 -1.32
CA PRO A 24 44.65 -6.59 -2.71
C PRO A 24 46.14 -6.24 -2.79
N THR A 25 46.79 -6.61 -3.89
CA THR A 25 48.21 -6.27 -4.14
C THR A 25 48.36 -4.86 -4.71
N ASN A 26 49.56 -4.27 -4.58
CA ASN A 26 49.82 -2.87 -4.93
C ASN A 26 49.45 -2.50 -6.38
N ASP A 27 49.59 -3.45 -7.31
CA ASP A 27 49.26 -3.31 -8.73
C ASP A 27 47.74 -3.25 -9.01
N MET A 28 46.91 -3.74 -8.08
CA MET A 28 45.45 -3.70 -8.20
C MET A 28 44.85 -2.35 -7.76
N LEU A 29 45.55 -1.59 -6.91
CA LEU A 29 45.02 -0.36 -6.30
C LEU A 29 44.63 0.74 -7.31
N PRO A 30 45.41 1.02 -8.37
CA PRO A 30 45.02 2.04 -9.36
C PRO A 30 43.73 1.67 -10.09
N LYS A 31 43.53 0.38 -10.40
CA LYS A 31 42.32 -0.12 -11.04
C LYS A 31 41.11 0.03 -10.12
N PHE A 32 41.20 -0.41 -8.85
CA PHE A 32 40.11 -0.23 -7.88
C PHE A 32 39.76 1.25 -7.68
N TRP A 33 40.75 2.15 -7.67
CA TRP A 33 40.51 3.59 -7.61
C TRP A 33 39.72 4.08 -8.84
N ASP A 34 40.17 3.75 -10.05
CA ASP A 34 39.49 4.20 -11.27
C ASP A 34 38.07 3.62 -11.43
N GLU A 35 37.83 2.40 -10.96
CA GLU A 35 36.50 1.76 -10.93
C GLU A 35 35.55 2.39 -9.91
N ASN A 36 36.05 2.84 -8.74
CA ASN A 36 35.20 3.27 -7.61
C ASN A 36 35.17 4.79 -7.36
N LYS A 37 36.10 5.59 -7.93
CA LYS A 37 36.25 7.02 -7.60
C LYS A 37 34.98 7.86 -7.76
N PHE A 38 34.19 7.62 -8.81
CA PHE A 38 32.96 8.39 -9.04
C PHE A 38 31.87 8.01 -8.02
N SER A 39 31.69 6.72 -7.76
CA SER A 39 30.77 6.22 -6.73
C SER A 39 31.15 6.74 -5.33
N LEU A 40 32.44 6.80 -5.01
CA LEU A 40 32.95 7.37 -3.77
C LEU A 40 32.67 8.87 -3.66
N ILE A 41 32.87 9.63 -4.75
CA ILE A 41 32.55 11.07 -4.78
C ILE A 41 31.04 11.28 -4.57
N SER A 42 30.18 10.55 -5.28
CA SER A 42 28.72 10.67 -5.10
C SER A 42 28.24 10.24 -3.71
N LEU A 43 28.92 9.29 -3.06
CA LEU A 43 28.66 8.95 -1.66
C LEU A 43 29.01 10.12 -0.71
N LEU A 44 30.14 10.80 -0.96
CA LEU A 44 30.53 12.00 -0.20
C LEU A 44 29.59 13.19 -0.46
N GLU A 45 29.05 13.34 -1.67
CA GLU A 45 28.00 14.31 -1.99
C GLU A 45 26.70 14.04 -1.23
N MET A 46 26.31 12.76 -1.05
CA MET A 46 25.14 12.42 -0.23
C MET A 46 25.32 12.79 1.25
N ALA A 47 26.55 12.72 1.78
CA ALA A 47 26.85 13.17 3.14
C ALA A 47 26.74 14.69 3.34
N GLN A 48 26.61 15.47 2.25
CA GLN A 48 26.37 16.91 2.25
C GLN A 48 24.91 17.29 1.97
N LYS A 49 23.95 16.41 2.30
CA LYS A 49 22.51 16.68 2.19
C LYS A 49 21.81 16.67 3.55
N GLY A 50 20.68 17.38 3.64
CA GLY A 50 19.88 17.49 4.86
C GLY A 50 20.06 18.83 5.57
N VAL A 51 20.07 18.81 6.90
CA VAL A 51 20.03 20.02 7.75
C VAL A 51 21.13 19.99 8.81
N TYR A 52 21.76 21.13 9.09
CA TYR A 52 22.76 21.28 10.15
C TYR A 52 22.63 22.63 10.85
N GLY A 53 23.25 22.78 12.01
CA GLY A 53 23.35 24.05 12.71
C GLY A 53 23.63 23.89 14.19
N LEU A 54 23.20 24.87 14.98
CA LEU A 54 23.38 24.92 16.43
C LEU A 54 22.03 24.86 17.16
N VAL A 55 21.97 24.13 18.28
CA VAL A 55 20.87 24.18 19.24
C VAL A 55 21.34 24.95 20.48
N THR A 56 20.64 26.03 20.81
CA THR A 56 20.97 26.91 21.94
C THR A 56 19.76 27.22 22.80
N ASP A 57 19.99 27.63 24.05
CA ASP A 57 18.96 28.28 24.86
C ASP A 57 18.74 29.74 24.42
N MET A 58 17.70 30.39 24.95
CA MET A 58 17.42 31.81 24.71
C MET A 58 18.54 32.77 25.15
N ASN A 59 19.51 32.31 25.96
CA ASN A 59 20.68 33.09 26.39
C ASN A 59 21.90 32.87 25.46
N GLY A 60 21.77 32.05 24.41
CA GLY A 60 22.85 31.70 23.49
C GLY A 60 23.83 30.66 24.02
N LYS A 61 23.50 29.94 25.09
CA LYS A 61 24.30 28.80 25.58
C LYS A 61 23.96 27.54 24.78
N PRO A 62 24.94 26.69 24.46
CA PRO A 62 24.70 25.37 23.86
C PRO A 62 23.71 24.51 24.66
N ALA A 63 22.72 23.95 23.97
CA ALA A 63 21.80 22.96 24.54
C ALA A 63 22.48 21.58 24.54
N VAL A 64 23.27 21.31 25.58
CA VAL A 64 23.99 20.03 25.73
C VAL A 64 23.00 18.87 25.82
N ASN A 65 23.30 17.76 25.13
CA ASN A 65 22.46 16.58 25.02
C ASN A 65 21.09 16.78 24.33
N ALA A 66 20.86 17.92 23.65
CA ALA A 66 19.66 18.12 22.84
C ALA A 66 19.47 16.96 21.85
N THR A 67 18.25 16.46 21.72
CA THR A 67 17.87 15.39 20.79
C THR A 67 17.16 15.99 19.59
N ILE A 68 17.59 15.59 18.40
CA ILE A 68 17.03 15.99 17.10
C ILE A 68 16.43 14.75 16.45
N ALA A 69 15.10 14.71 16.39
CA ALA A 69 14.33 13.69 15.69
C ALA A 69 13.66 14.25 14.44
N VAL A 70 13.14 13.35 13.62
CA VAL A 70 12.24 13.59 12.48
C VAL A 70 11.14 12.54 12.53
N GLU A 71 10.16 12.60 11.62
CA GLU A 71 9.00 11.70 11.62
C GLU A 71 9.38 10.22 11.62
N GLU A 72 10.40 9.85 10.82
CA GLU A 72 10.85 8.47 10.67
C GLU A 72 12.39 8.35 10.74
N GLY A 73 12.88 7.36 11.50
CA GLY A 73 14.29 6.95 11.53
C GLY A 73 14.94 7.01 12.92
N LYS A 74 16.21 7.43 12.93
CA LYS A 74 17.07 7.53 14.12
C LYS A 74 17.10 8.95 14.67
N THR A 75 16.86 9.12 15.97
CA THR A 75 17.15 10.36 16.69
C THR A 75 18.66 10.55 16.84
N ILE A 76 19.16 11.77 16.64
CA ILE A 76 20.58 12.13 16.86
C ILE A 76 20.70 13.07 18.07
N ARG A 77 21.90 13.21 18.65
CA ARG A 77 22.16 14.12 19.76
C ARG A 77 23.09 15.26 19.34
N ALA A 78 22.85 16.48 19.81
CA ALA A 78 23.77 17.60 19.59
C ALA A 78 25.12 17.37 20.29
N THR A 79 26.18 18.01 19.78
CA THR A 79 27.51 18.01 20.44
C THR A 79 27.47 18.78 21.76
N SER A 80 28.55 18.72 22.54
CA SER A 80 28.72 19.60 23.70
C SER A 80 28.77 21.10 23.36
N ALA A 81 29.00 21.46 22.09
CA ALA A 81 28.89 22.82 21.56
C ALA A 81 27.50 23.14 20.99
N GLY A 82 26.54 22.20 21.06
CA GLY A 82 25.18 22.36 20.54
C GLY A 82 25.06 22.07 19.03
N GLU A 83 26.14 21.64 18.37
CA GLU A 83 26.14 21.42 16.92
C GLU A 83 25.39 20.14 16.57
N TYR A 84 24.68 20.13 15.43
CA TYR A 84 24.04 18.94 14.89
C TYR A 84 24.18 18.86 13.37
N TRP A 85 24.15 17.63 12.86
CA TRP A 85 24.09 17.31 11.42
C TRP A 85 23.09 16.19 11.21
N ARG A 86 21.98 16.51 10.54
CA ARG A 86 20.88 15.60 10.24
C ARG A 86 20.80 15.38 8.74
N MET A 87 21.39 14.27 8.27
CA MET A 87 21.21 13.83 6.88
C MET A 87 19.75 13.49 6.63
N LEU A 88 19.18 14.01 5.54
CA LEU A 88 17.81 13.77 5.10
C LEU A 88 17.76 13.64 3.57
N PRO A 89 16.89 12.77 3.02
CA PRO A 89 16.64 12.72 1.59
C PRO A 89 15.85 13.96 1.13
N PRO A 90 15.85 14.29 -0.18
CA PRO A 90 15.04 15.37 -0.70
C PRO A 90 13.55 15.17 -0.43
N GLY A 91 12.85 16.21 0.02
CA GLY A 91 11.45 16.15 0.44
C GLY A 91 11.15 17.05 1.64
N LYS A 92 9.89 17.04 2.10
CA LYS A 92 9.45 17.73 3.31
C LYS A 92 9.63 16.83 4.54
N HIS A 93 10.16 17.40 5.61
CA HIS A 93 10.39 16.74 6.90
C HIS A 93 10.01 17.68 8.04
N ILE A 94 9.57 17.12 9.16
CA ILE A 94 9.22 17.83 10.40
C ILE A 94 10.27 17.44 11.45
N MET A 95 11.26 18.32 11.61
CA MET A 95 12.26 18.18 12.65
C MET A 95 11.63 18.49 14.01
N THR A 96 11.93 17.66 15.01
CA THR A 96 11.56 17.86 16.40
C THR A 96 12.84 17.97 17.22
N VAL A 97 13.02 19.07 17.94
CA VAL A 97 14.20 19.33 18.76
C VAL A 97 13.78 19.56 20.21
N GLU A 98 14.38 18.82 21.13
CA GLU A 98 14.15 18.91 22.56
C GLU A 98 15.49 18.92 23.31
N ALA A 99 15.53 19.46 24.52
CA ALA A 99 16.68 19.34 25.42
C ALA A 99 16.23 19.39 26.89
N PRO A 100 16.94 18.75 27.83
CA PRO A 100 16.56 18.77 29.24
C PRO A 100 16.43 20.19 29.80
N GLY A 101 15.28 20.53 30.38
CA GLY A 101 15.01 21.87 30.92
C GLY A 101 14.65 22.93 29.87
N LEU A 102 14.51 22.56 28.59
CA LEU A 102 14.09 23.44 27.50
C LEU A 102 12.83 22.89 26.79
N GLU A 103 11.98 23.79 26.32
CA GLU A 103 10.79 23.47 25.54
C GLU A 103 11.12 22.86 24.17
N LEU A 104 10.25 21.98 23.71
CA LEU A 104 10.35 21.30 22.43
C LEU A 104 9.96 22.24 21.28
N GLU A 105 10.79 22.29 20.23
CA GLU A 105 10.54 23.05 19.00
C GLU A 105 10.29 22.10 17.83
N MET A 106 9.28 22.39 16.99
CA MET A 106 9.01 21.67 15.75
C MET A 106 9.20 22.59 14.54
N PHE A 107 9.89 22.10 13.51
CA PHE A 107 10.24 22.88 12.32
C PHE A 107 10.03 22.04 11.05
N GLU A 108 9.12 22.49 10.16
CA GLU A 108 8.97 21.93 8.83
C GLU A 108 10.07 22.46 7.91
N VAL A 109 10.81 21.56 7.27
CA VAL A 109 11.91 21.85 6.35
C VAL A 109 11.72 21.11 5.03
N GLU A 110 11.88 21.82 3.91
CA GLU A 110 11.89 21.22 2.57
C GLU A 110 13.34 21.09 2.11
N VAL A 111 13.86 19.86 2.13
CA VAL A 111 15.23 19.50 1.77
C VAL A 111 15.31 19.32 0.26
N GLY A 112 16.22 20.05 -0.38
CA GLY A 112 16.54 19.91 -1.80
C GLY A 112 17.78 19.04 -2.04
N ASN A 113 18.64 19.49 -2.97
CA ASN A 113 19.97 18.91 -3.17
C ASN A 113 21.09 19.57 -2.35
N GLU A 114 20.78 20.67 -1.64
CA GLU A 114 21.75 21.46 -0.88
C GLU A 114 21.63 21.22 0.63
N LEU A 115 22.70 21.52 1.36
CA LEU A 115 22.75 21.44 2.81
C LEU A 115 22.14 22.69 3.46
N ILE A 116 21.03 22.53 4.18
CA ILE A 116 20.30 23.65 4.80
C ILE A 116 20.87 23.95 6.18
N ARG A 117 21.21 25.20 6.46
CA ARG A 117 21.55 25.65 7.82
C ARG A 117 20.31 26.13 8.57
N HIS A 118 20.10 25.63 9.78
CA HIS A 118 19.07 26.12 10.70
C HIS A 118 19.61 26.10 12.14
N ASP A 119 19.54 27.23 12.85
CA ASP A 119 20.02 27.33 14.23
C ASP A 119 18.81 27.48 15.18
N PHE A 120 18.57 26.47 16.03
CA PHE A 120 17.45 26.39 16.97
C PHE A 120 17.71 27.20 18.26
N LYS A 121 16.65 27.81 18.79
CA LYS A 121 16.69 28.63 20.02
C LYS A 121 15.56 28.24 20.96
N LEU A 122 15.80 27.15 21.69
CA LEU A 122 14.82 26.57 22.59
C LEU A 122 14.57 27.49 23.79
N GLN A 123 13.30 27.64 24.16
CA GLN A 123 12.87 28.39 25.33
C GLN A 123 13.11 27.55 26.59
N THR A 124 13.35 28.19 27.74
CA THR A 124 13.39 27.46 29.02
C THR A 124 12.00 26.97 29.40
N CYS A 125 11.89 25.76 29.96
CA CYS A 125 10.62 25.29 30.55
C CYS A 125 10.07 26.36 31.51
N HIS A 126 8.84 26.77 31.26
CA HIS A 126 8.09 27.77 32.03
C HIS A 126 6.63 27.31 32.09
N ASP A 127 5.80 27.95 32.93
CA ASP A 127 4.36 27.65 32.98
C ASP A 127 3.59 28.12 31.71
N GLN A 128 4.24 28.26 30.56
CA GLN A 128 3.59 28.58 29.27
C GLN A 128 2.64 27.46 28.81
N ASP A 129 2.83 26.24 29.32
CA ASP A 129 1.88 25.13 29.19
C ASP A 129 0.46 25.51 29.65
N ILE A 130 0.24 26.57 30.46
CA ILE A 130 -1.09 27.01 30.93
C ILE A 130 -2.07 27.26 29.76
N ASN A 131 -1.62 27.86 28.66
CA ASN A 131 -2.51 28.29 27.56
C ASN A 131 -2.54 27.32 26.37
N GLN A 132 -1.69 26.29 26.34
CA GLN A 132 -1.65 25.34 25.24
C GLN A 132 -2.80 24.33 25.32
N THR A 133 -3.43 24.03 24.17
CA THR A 133 -4.48 22.99 24.05
C THR A 133 -3.92 21.61 23.72
N ILE A 134 -2.73 21.58 23.10
CA ILE A 134 -1.92 20.40 22.80
C ILE A 134 -0.50 20.71 23.27
N ILE A 135 0.12 19.79 24.01
CA ILE A 135 1.51 19.88 24.46
C ILE A 135 2.23 18.62 23.98
N MET A 136 3.43 18.78 23.39
CA MET A 136 4.27 17.69 22.91
C MET A 136 5.47 17.48 23.83
N ARG A 137 5.81 16.22 24.14
CA ARG A 137 7.02 15.83 24.88
C ARG A 137 7.59 14.52 24.32
N GLY A 138 8.91 14.36 24.37
CA GLY A 138 9.60 13.15 23.92
C GLY A 138 9.75 13.06 22.40
N SER A 139 10.85 12.46 21.97
CA SER A 139 11.24 12.30 20.55
C SER A 139 11.28 10.85 20.06
N GLY A 140 10.65 9.93 20.80
CA GLY A 140 10.68 8.50 20.54
C GLY A 140 9.84 8.02 19.35
N ARG A 141 9.76 6.70 19.19
CA ARG A 141 9.02 6.02 18.10
C ARG A 141 7.61 5.59 18.48
N ILE A 142 7.38 5.28 19.77
CA ILE A 142 6.10 4.81 20.29
C ILE A 142 5.21 6.02 20.54
N ARG A 143 4.27 6.25 19.62
CA ARG A 143 3.32 7.36 19.68
C ARG A 143 2.24 7.07 20.70
N MET A 144 2.14 7.91 21.74
CA MET A 144 1.15 7.79 22.80
C MET A 144 0.42 9.12 22.99
N SER A 145 -0.86 9.06 23.36
CA SER A 145 -1.70 10.22 23.65
C SER A 145 -2.20 10.17 25.09
N VAL A 146 -2.21 11.33 25.77
CA VAL A 146 -2.90 11.51 27.05
C VAL A 146 -3.98 12.56 26.90
N VAL A 147 -5.20 12.23 27.30
CA VAL A 147 -6.38 13.10 27.13
C VAL A 147 -7.09 13.32 28.46
N GLY A 148 -7.22 14.58 28.88
CA GLY A 148 -7.85 14.94 30.15
C GLY A 148 -9.35 15.19 30.02
N ILE A 149 -10.13 14.58 30.90
CA ILE A 149 -11.60 14.68 30.91
C ILE A 149 -12.04 15.22 32.27
N GLY A 150 -12.12 16.54 32.37
CA GLY A 150 -12.42 17.28 33.60
C GLY A 150 -11.29 18.22 34.00
N THR A 151 -11.58 19.14 34.93
CA THR A 151 -10.64 20.20 35.32
C THR A 151 -9.47 19.68 36.15
N SER A 152 -9.67 18.67 37.01
CA SER A 152 -8.54 18.12 37.78
C SER A 152 -7.61 17.29 36.89
N ALA A 153 -8.14 16.66 35.84
CA ALA A 153 -7.31 15.98 34.83
C ALA A 153 -6.45 16.98 34.04
N GLU A 154 -6.99 18.18 33.74
CA GLU A 154 -6.25 19.26 33.10
C GLU A 154 -5.06 19.72 33.95
N GLU A 155 -5.26 19.94 35.25
CA GLU A 155 -4.16 20.30 36.16
C GLU A 155 -3.09 19.20 36.26
N VAL A 156 -3.50 17.93 36.33
CA VAL A 156 -2.56 16.79 36.38
C VAL A 156 -1.73 16.68 35.10
N ILE A 157 -2.34 16.80 33.92
CA ILE A 157 -1.63 16.66 32.64
C ILE A 157 -0.70 17.85 32.40
N ARG A 158 -1.11 19.08 32.73
CA ARG A 158 -0.20 20.25 32.70
C ARG A 158 0.98 20.07 33.65
N LYS A 159 0.74 19.50 34.86
CA LYS A 159 1.84 19.22 35.78
C LYS A 159 2.77 18.11 35.28
N LEU A 160 2.24 17.05 34.66
CA LEU A 160 3.07 16.03 34.00
C LEU A 160 3.94 16.64 32.89
N ALA A 161 3.36 17.48 32.03
CA ALA A 161 4.10 18.15 30.97
C ALA A 161 5.27 18.99 31.48
N HIS A 162 5.07 19.71 32.60
CA HIS A 162 6.12 20.44 33.29
C HIS A 162 7.19 19.52 33.89
N LEU A 163 6.81 18.44 34.59
CA LEU A 163 7.76 17.50 35.21
C LEU A 163 8.65 16.80 34.16
N VAL A 164 8.10 16.46 32.99
CA VAL A 164 8.84 15.90 31.86
C VAL A 164 9.78 16.94 31.25
N CYS A 165 9.33 18.20 31.09
CA CYS A 165 10.16 19.28 30.56
C CYS A 165 11.35 19.61 31.50
N SER A 166 11.10 19.74 32.81
CA SER A 166 12.12 20.08 33.81
C SER A 166 13.13 18.95 34.08
N GLY A 167 12.81 17.72 33.68
CA GLY A 167 13.59 16.53 34.00
C GLY A 167 13.36 16.01 35.43
N GLU A 168 12.33 16.49 36.13
CA GLU A 168 11.89 15.92 37.42
C GLU A 168 11.21 14.54 37.24
N PHE A 169 10.70 14.25 36.04
CA PHE A 169 10.24 12.92 35.63
C PHE A 169 10.92 12.51 34.30
N GLU A 170 11.71 11.44 34.33
CA GLU A 170 12.29 10.84 33.13
C GLU A 170 11.27 9.92 32.44
N LEU A 171 10.62 10.41 31.38
CA LEU A 171 9.79 9.60 30.49
C LEU A 171 10.67 8.64 29.68
N ASP A 172 10.20 7.41 29.40
CA ASP A 172 10.95 6.45 28.57
C ASP A 172 11.29 7.06 27.19
N PRO A 173 12.57 7.01 26.75
CA PRO A 173 13.06 7.73 25.58
C PRO A 173 12.49 7.23 24.24
N ASP A 174 11.87 6.05 24.20
CA ASP A 174 11.16 5.57 23.01
C ASP A 174 9.73 6.13 22.91
N ILE A 175 9.23 6.86 23.90
CA ILE A 175 7.89 7.48 23.86
C ILE A 175 7.95 8.83 23.12
N ARG A 176 6.98 9.05 22.23
CA ARG A 176 6.60 10.36 21.71
C ARG A 176 5.19 10.65 22.16
N LEU A 177 5.02 11.69 22.97
CA LEU A 177 3.81 11.96 23.72
C LEU A 177 3.09 13.20 23.18
N ILE A 178 1.84 13.03 22.78
CA ILE A 178 0.88 14.13 22.63
C ILE A 178 0.02 14.20 23.89
N MET A 179 -0.12 15.39 24.46
CA MET A 179 -0.98 15.63 25.62
C MET A 179 -2.04 16.66 25.26
N ALA A 180 -3.30 16.32 25.50
CA ALA A 180 -4.43 17.23 25.47
C ALA A 180 -4.95 17.41 26.90
N PRO A 181 -4.50 18.47 27.62
CA PRO A 181 -4.87 18.66 29.02
C PRO A 181 -6.38 18.68 29.28
N LEU A 182 -7.16 19.25 28.35
CA LEU A 182 -8.62 19.15 28.40
C LEU A 182 -9.16 18.86 27.00
N LEU A 183 -9.73 17.67 26.84
CA LEU A 183 -10.40 17.26 25.60
C LEU A 183 -11.67 18.08 25.41
N LYS A 184 -11.67 18.92 24.37
CA LYS A 184 -12.82 19.73 23.92
C LYS A 184 -13.10 19.41 22.45
N PRO A 185 -14.38 19.30 22.05
CA PRO A 185 -14.74 19.00 20.66
C PRO A 185 -14.12 19.98 19.65
N GLY A 186 -13.56 19.46 18.55
CA GLY A 186 -12.89 20.24 17.50
C GLY A 186 -11.38 19.99 17.40
N ASN A 187 -10.57 21.05 17.24
CA ASN A 187 -9.17 21.01 16.80
C ASN A 187 -8.23 20.03 17.56
N VAL A 188 -8.56 19.69 18.81
CA VAL A 188 -7.78 18.74 19.63
C VAL A 188 -7.91 17.31 19.10
N GLU A 189 -9.11 16.91 18.67
CA GLU A 189 -9.40 15.56 18.14
C GLU A 189 -8.64 15.35 16.82
N GLU A 190 -8.70 16.31 15.90
CA GLU A 190 -7.95 16.29 14.64
C GLU A 190 -6.43 16.19 14.86
N SER A 191 -5.91 16.89 15.87
CA SER A 191 -4.49 16.82 16.23
C SER A 191 -4.08 15.43 16.70
N ILE A 192 -4.91 14.76 17.50
CA ILE A 192 -4.66 13.39 17.99
C ILE A 192 -4.84 12.37 16.86
N MET A 193 -5.86 12.51 16.01
CA MET A 193 -6.07 11.66 14.83
C MET A 193 -4.89 11.74 13.87
N ASN A 194 -4.40 12.95 13.56
CA ASN A 194 -3.22 13.15 12.71
C ASN A 194 -1.93 12.61 13.36
N PHE A 195 -1.80 12.69 14.69
CA PHE A 195 -0.70 12.07 15.41
C PHE A 195 -0.74 10.54 15.34
N ASN A 196 -1.94 9.95 15.25
CA ASN A 196 -2.20 8.50 15.11
C ASN A 196 -1.44 7.67 16.18
N PRO A 197 -1.82 7.79 17.47
CA PRO A 197 -1.17 7.10 18.57
C PRO A 197 -1.48 5.60 18.60
N MET A 198 -0.54 4.80 19.10
CA MET A 198 -0.75 3.38 19.44
C MET A 198 -1.55 3.21 20.74
N VAL A 199 -1.49 4.20 21.64
CA VAL A 199 -2.16 4.19 22.94
C VAL A 199 -2.82 5.53 23.20
N VAL A 200 -4.06 5.50 23.69
CA VAL A 200 -4.73 6.66 24.29
C VAL A 200 -4.98 6.38 25.75
N LEU A 201 -4.38 7.21 26.61
CA LEU A 201 -4.58 7.20 28.05
C LEU A 201 -5.55 8.33 28.42
N ALA A 202 -6.80 7.99 28.70
CA ALA A 202 -7.78 8.93 29.21
C ALA A 202 -7.60 9.11 30.72
N VAL A 203 -7.53 10.36 31.17
CA VAL A 203 -7.36 10.71 32.58
C VAL A 203 -8.61 11.44 33.05
N SER A 204 -9.21 10.97 34.15
CA SER A 204 -10.38 11.65 34.75
C SER A 204 -10.35 11.62 36.28
N GLU A 205 -11.31 12.33 36.85
CA GLU A 205 -11.74 12.17 38.25
C GLU A 205 -12.60 10.90 38.39
N GLY A 206 -12.64 10.32 39.59
CA GLY A 206 -13.40 9.11 39.91
C GLY A 206 -12.68 8.21 40.92
N PHE A 207 -13.34 7.11 41.33
CA PHE A 207 -12.70 6.04 42.10
C PHE A 207 -11.47 5.52 41.36
N VAL A 208 -10.41 5.14 42.09
CA VAL A 208 -9.16 4.66 41.49
C VAL A 208 -9.37 3.29 40.83
N GLU A 209 -9.75 3.31 39.56
CA GLU A 209 -9.95 2.15 38.69
C GLU A 209 -9.44 2.46 37.27
N THR A 210 -9.07 1.43 36.52
CA THR A 210 -8.91 1.49 35.06
C THR A 210 -10.18 1.07 34.32
N VAL A 211 -10.36 1.52 33.07
CA VAL A 211 -11.39 1.02 32.14
C VAL A 211 -10.83 0.95 30.72
N THR A 212 -11.04 -0.16 30.02
CA THR A 212 -10.65 -0.30 28.59
C THR A 212 -11.84 0.09 27.71
N PHE A 213 -11.63 1.01 26.77
CA PHE A 213 -12.65 1.46 25.81
C PHE A 213 -12.52 0.80 24.44
N SER A 214 -11.29 0.50 24.02
CA SER A 214 -11.00 -0.17 22.75
C SER A 214 -11.44 -1.64 22.73
N PRO A 215 -11.78 -2.22 21.56
CA PRO A 215 -12.00 -3.65 21.40
C PRO A 215 -10.83 -4.50 21.93
N SER A 216 -11.12 -5.72 22.41
CA SER A 216 -10.13 -6.63 22.98
C SER A 216 -9.00 -7.04 22.03
N GLN A 217 -9.22 -6.96 20.71
CA GLN A 217 -8.20 -7.15 19.68
C GLN A 217 -7.11 -6.07 19.67
N ASN A 218 -7.41 -4.86 20.16
CA ASN A 218 -6.44 -3.76 20.27
C ASN A 218 -5.72 -3.75 21.62
N GLN A 219 -6.15 -4.58 22.58
CA GLN A 219 -5.53 -4.69 23.90
C GLN A 219 -4.23 -5.51 23.81
N PRO A 220 -3.10 -5.00 24.33
CA PRO A 220 -1.85 -5.76 24.39
C PRO A 220 -2.04 -7.07 25.19
N ARG A 221 -1.54 -8.20 24.70
CA ARG A 221 -1.76 -9.54 25.29
C ARG A 221 -1.23 -9.65 26.71
N LEU A 222 -0.14 -8.93 27.00
CA LEU A 222 0.50 -8.88 28.32
C LEU A 222 -0.12 -7.83 29.27
N PHE A 223 -1.19 -7.12 28.87
CA PHE A 223 -1.84 -6.12 29.69
C PHE A 223 -2.63 -6.76 30.85
N ASN A 224 -2.06 -6.73 32.04
CA ASN A 224 -2.70 -7.18 33.28
C ASN A 224 -3.44 -6.03 33.96
N LYS A 225 -4.72 -5.83 33.61
CA LYS A 225 -5.62 -4.85 34.22
C LYS A 225 -5.52 -4.80 35.76
N THR A 226 -5.66 -5.94 36.43
CA THR A 226 -5.65 -6.03 37.90
C THR A 226 -4.33 -5.53 38.50
N GLY A 227 -3.20 -5.83 37.86
CA GLY A 227 -1.89 -5.32 38.27
C GLY A 227 -1.76 -3.79 38.14
N VAL A 228 -2.43 -3.18 37.15
CA VAL A 228 -2.52 -1.71 37.02
C VAL A 228 -3.41 -1.14 38.11
N ASP A 229 -4.60 -1.70 38.34
CA ASP A 229 -5.54 -1.26 39.39
C ASP A 229 -4.89 -1.33 40.78
N GLU A 230 -4.16 -2.41 41.11
CA GLU A 230 -3.38 -2.55 42.34
C GLU A 230 -2.25 -1.49 42.45
N SER A 231 -1.55 -1.22 41.35
CA SER A 231 -0.45 -0.24 41.32
C SER A 231 -0.95 1.19 41.50
N LEU A 232 -2.05 1.55 40.83
CA LEU A 232 -2.73 2.84 41.00
C LEU A 232 -3.24 3.02 42.44
N THR A 233 -3.90 2.00 42.99
CA THR A 233 -4.40 2.00 44.38
C THR A 233 -3.25 2.17 45.39
N LYS A 234 -2.08 1.59 45.11
CA LYS A 234 -0.88 1.73 45.96
C LYS A 234 -0.24 3.12 45.85
N ALA A 235 -0.31 3.77 44.69
CA ALA A 235 0.27 5.09 44.46
C ALA A 235 -0.62 6.25 44.96
N LEU A 236 -1.93 6.12 44.78
CA LEU A 236 -2.93 7.18 45.03
C LEU A 236 -3.85 6.90 46.22
N GLY A 237 -3.89 5.67 46.73
CA GLY A 237 -4.91 5.20 47.67
C GLY A 237 -6.20 4.78 46.97
N PHE A 238 -7.25 4.51 47.75
CA PHE A 238 -8.56 4.09 47.23
C PHE A 238 -9.42 5.25 46.68
N GLY A 239 -9.06 6.50 47.01
CA GLY A 239 -9.90 7.68 46.83
C GLY A 239 -11.05 7.73 47.84
N SER A 240 -11.09 8.76 48.69
CA SER A 240 -12.26 9.09 49.51
C SER A 240 -13.14 10.11 48.78
N ASP A 241 -14.43 10.13 49.09
CA ASP A 241 -15.41 11.14 48.64
C ASP A 241 -15.60 11.25 47.11
N CYS A 242 -15.45 10.14 46.38
CA CYS A 242 -15.91 10.02 45.00
C CYS A 242 -17.37 9.52 44.94
N ASP A 243 -18.26 10.26 44.28
CA ASP A 243 -19.66 9.84 44.05
C ASP A 243 -19.87 9.10 42.70
N LYS A 244 -18.83 8.99 41.85
CA LYS A 244 -18.95 8.50 40.47
C LYS A 244 -17.78 7.60 40.03
N PRO A 245 -18.04 6.48 39.32
CA PRO A 245 -17.02 5.67 38.65
C PRO A 245 -16.58 6.31 37.31
N ILE A 246 -15.40 5.94 36.79
CA ILE A 246 -14.92 6.42 35.47
C ILE A 246 -15.75 5.89 34.29
N ARG A 247 -16.61 4.90 34.54
CA ARG A 247 -17.63 4.38 33.62
C ARG A 247 -18.77 5.37 33.31
N ASP A 248 -18.58 6.66 33.59
CA ASP A 248 -19.49 7.72 33.19
C ASP A 248 -19.61 7.75 31.65
N ALA A 249 -20.83 7.85 31.14
CA ALA A 249 -21.11 7.94 29.72
C ALA A 249 -20.33 9.08 29.05
N LYS A 250 -20.01 10.16 29.80
CA LYS A 250 -19.18 11.26 29.31
C LYS A 250 -17.78 10.84 28.89
N VAL A 251 -17.14 9.90 29.61
CA VAL A 251 -15.79 9.42 29.28
C VAL A 251 -15.84 8.49 28.07
N ALA A 252 -16.82 7.58 28.03
CA ALA A 252 -17.00 6.66 26.91
C ALA A 252 -17.30 7.40 25.58
N LEU A 253 -18.20 8.38 25.59
CA LEU A 253 -18.50 9.21 24.42
C LEU A 253 -17.28 10.00 23.95
N ALA A 254 -16.53 10.59 24.90
CA ALA A 254 -15.30 11.33 24.59
C ALA A 254 -14.21 10.47 23.94
N MET A 255 -14.16 9.16 24.19
CA MET A 255 -13.25 8.24 23.50
C MET A 255 -13.79 7.79 22.14
N ASP A 256 -15.09 7.50 22.04
CA ASP A 256 -15.73 7.13 20.77
C ASP A 256 -15.59 8.25 19.71
N ASP A 257 -15.70 9.51 20.12
CA ASP A 257 -15.50 10.69 19.26
C ASP A 257 -14.06 10.83 18.71
N LEU A 258 -13.04 10.25 19.36
CA LEU A 258 -11.67 10.22 18.83
C LEU A 258 -11.51 9.26 17.63
N ARG A 259 -12.38 8.26 17.48
CA ARG A 259 -12.42 7.29 16.35
C ARG A 259 -11.10 6.58 16.05
N LEU A 260 -10.30 6.28 17.08
CA LEU A 260 -8.97 5.70 16.93
C LEU A 260 -9.03 4.17 16.85
N HIS A 261 -9.61 3.65 15.76
CA HIS A 261 -9.96 2.25 15.58
C HIS A 261 -8.82 1.22 15.76
N SER A 262 -7.55 1.65 15.72
CA SER A 262 -6.35 0.81 15.92
C SER A 262 -5.59 1.07 17.23
N ALA A 263 -6.00 2.05 18.05
CA ALA A 263 -5.33 2.36 19.30
C ALA A 263 -5.80 1.43 20.43
N PHE A 264 -4.92 1.22 21.42
CA PHE A 264 -5.34 0.73 22.74
C PHE A 264 -5.84 1.90 23.58
N GLU A 265 -7.11 1.89 23.94
CA GLU A 265 -7.76 2.98 24.68
C GLU A 265 -8.01 2.56 26.13
N LEU A 266 -7.31 3.22 27.05
CA LEU A 266 -7.36 2.96 28.49
C LEU A 266 -7.70 4.23 29.25
N GLY A 267 -8.79 4.23 30.01
CA GLY A 267 -9.06 5.22 31.05
C GLY A 267 -8.43 4.85 32.38
N ILE A 268 -7.93 5.86 33.10
CA ILE A 268 -7.52 5.80 34.50
C ILE A 268 -8.17 6.95 35.28
N ALA A 269 -8.71 6.63 36.46
CA ALA A 269 -9.20 7.63 37.40
C ALA A 269 -8.21 7.84 38.55
N LEU A 270 -7.99 9.10 38.92
CA LEU A 270 -6.89 9.52 39.81
C LEU A 270 -7.34 9.91 41.24
N GLY A 271 -8.57 9.58 41.64
CA GLY A 271 -9.14 9.95 42.93
C GLY A 271 -9.63 11.40 42.98
N CYS A 272 -10.74 11.60 43.68
CA CYS A 272 -11.42 12.90 43.84
C CYS A 272 -10.91 13.72 45.04
N ASP A 273 -9.92 13.20 45.76
CA ASP A 273 -9.39 13.86 46.95
C ASP A 273 -8.37 14.94 46.58
N ASN A 274 -8.46 16.09 47.27
CA ASN A 274 -7.47 17.16 47.21
C ASN A 274 -6.29 16.94 48.20
N SER A 275 -6.18 15.75 48.80
CA SER A 275 -5.15 15.43 49.82
C SER A 275 -3.89 14.82 49.20
N THR A 276 -4.03 14.17 48.05
CA THR A 276 -2.94 13.61 47.25
C THR A 276 -2.23 14.70 46.45
N ASP A 277 -0.92 14.82 46.67
CA ASP A 277 -0.03 15.77 45.97
C ASP A 277 -0.15 15.66 44.44
N LEU A 278 -0.38 16.80 43.77
CA LEU A 278 -0.50 16.90 42.32
C LEU A 278 0.73 16.32 41.59
N ASN A 279 1.93 16.44 42.19
CA ASN A 279 3.15 15.82 41.67
C ASN A 279 3.03 14.29 41.61
N LYS A 280 2.40 13.67 42.62
CA LYS A 280 2.19 12.21 42.66
C LYS A 280 1.15 11.76 41.64
N LYS A 281 0.05 12.52 41.47
CA LYS A 281 -0.93 12.25 40.41
C LYS A 281 -0.27 12.30 39.03
N ALA A 282 0.50 13.35 38.75
CA ALA A 282 1.24 13.51 37.49
C ALA A 282 2.28 12.40 37.26
N ALA A 283 3.16 12.12 38.23
CA ALA A 283 4.15 11.06 38.13
C ALA A 283 3.51 9.65 37.99
N THR A 284 2.31 9.44 38.54
CA THR A 284 1.55 8.19 38.35
C THR A 284 1.09 8.04 36.90
N VAL A 285 0.58 9.10 36.27
CA VAL A 285 0.24 9.10 34.83
C VAL A 285 1.48 8.79 33.98
N GLY A 286 2.62 9.43 34.27
CA GLY A 286 3.90 9.12 33.62
C GLY A 286 4.31 7.65 33.77
N THR A 287 4.24 7.11 34.99
CA THR A 287 4.57 5.70 35.27
C THR A 287 3.66 4.72 34.51
N VAL A 288 2.37 5.07 34.33
CA VAL A 288 1.43 4.27 33.52
C VAL A 288 1.82 4.30 32.04
N LEU A 289 2.30 5.43 31.50
CA LEU A 289 2.79 5.50 30.12
C LEU A 289 4.00 4.59 29.90
N ASP A 290 5.02 4.66 30.76
CA ASP A 290 6.20 3.80 30.65
C ASP A 290 5.85 2.32 30.78
N MET A 291 4.94 1.98 31.69
CA MET A 291 4.41 0.62 31.85
C MET A 291 3.68 0.17 30.58
N LEU A 292 2.81 0.99 29.99
CA LEU A 292 2.07 0.67 28.77
C LEU A 292 3.02 0.51 27.57
N LYS A 293 4.00 1.40 27.42
CA LYS A 293 5.08 1.25 26.43
C LYS A 293 5.83 -0.07 26.64
N LYS A 294 6.15 -0.43 27.88
CA LYS A 294 6.79 -1.72 28.20
C LYS A 294 5.90 -2.92 27.88
N THR A 295 4.58 -2.83 28.12
CA THR A 295 3.63 -3.89 27.78
C THR A 295 3.56 -4.09 26.26
N ILE A 296 3.43 -3.01 25.50
CA ILE A 296 3.35 -3.05 24.02
C ILE A 296 4.66 -3.49 23.42
N THR A 297 5.80 -2.96 23.90
CA THR A 297 7.09 -3.42 23.44
C THR A 297 7.32 -4.89 23.76
N LEU A 298 6.96 -5.41 24.95
CA LEU A 298 7.07 -6.85 25.23
C LEU A 298 6.11 -7.72 24.41
N ASP A 299 4.91 -7.23 24.07
CA ASP A 299 3.99 -7.93 23.17
C ASP A 299 4.55 -8.00 21.74
N THR A 300 5.24 -6.94 21.28
CA THR A 300 5.99 -6.95 20.00
C THR A 300 7.35 -7.68 20.09
N VAL A 301 7.99 -7.76 21.26
CA VAL A 301 9.35 -8.32 21.47
C VAL A 301 9.31 -9.80 21.91
N GLN A 302 8.13 -10.42 22.00
CA GLN A 302 8.03 -11.88 21.81
C GLN A 302 8.01 -12.32 20.34
N GLU A 303 8.05 -11.39 19.38
CA GLU A 303 8.62 -11.72 18.08
C GLU A 303 10.13 -11.76 18.18
N TYR A 304 10.67 -12.96 18.40
CA TYR A 304 11.92 -13.36 17.76
C TYR A 304 11.72 -13.46 16.24
N SER A 305 11.41 -12.33 15.63
CA SER A 305 11.87 -12.04 14.29
C SER A 305 13.18 -11.29 14.49
N VAL A 306 14.31 -11.92 14.18
CA VAL A 306 15.45 -11.15 13.68
C VAL A 306 14.86 -10.40 12.49
N VAL A 307 14.62 -9.09 12.56
CA VAL A 307 13.92 -8.36 11.49
C VAL A 307 14.62 -8.69 10.18
N PRO A 308 14.06 -9.58 9.34
CA PRO A 308 14.78 -10.07 8.18
C PRO A 308 14.85 -8.89 7.26
N SER A 309 16.04 -8.57 6.75
CA SER A 309 16.20 -7.35 5.98
C SER A 309 15.20 -7.33 4.83
N ALA A 310 14.23 -6.43 4.91
CA ALA A 310 13.26 -6.20 3.85
C ALA A 310 13.88 -5.40 2.71
N ASN A 311 15.15 -4.97 2.86
CA ASN A 311 15.92 -4.33 1.83
C ASN A 311 16.31 -5.36 0.75
N PRO A 312 15.85 -5.21 -0.51
CA PRO A 312 16.09 -6.24 -1.52
C PRO A 312 17.57 -6.37 -1.92
N THR A 313 18.44 -5.40 -1.61
CA THR A 313 19.90 -5.51 -1.87
C THR A 313 20.56 -6.66 -1.12
N ASP A 314 19.91 -7.17 -0.07
CA ASP A 314 20.50 -8.18 0.83
C ASP A 314 20.29 -9.61 0.29
N HIS A 315 19.44 -9.75 -0.74
CA HIS A 315 19.09 -11.01 -1.39
C HIS A 315 19.20 -10.99 -2.92
N PHE A 316 19.19 -9.81 -3.54
CA PHE A 316 19.21 -9.63 -4.98
C PHE A 316 20.45 -8.82 -5.41
N THR A 317 21.04 -9.19 -6.54
CA THR A 317 22.07 -8.36 -7.20
C THR A 317 21.47 -6.99 -7.62
N PRO A 318 22.27 -5.93 -7.80
CA PRO A 318 21.73 -4.59 -8.13
C PRO A 318 20.75 -4.57 -9.32
N ASP A 319 21.05 -5.30 -10.39
CA ASP A 319 20.18 -5.41 -11.57
C ASP A 319 18.85 -6.11 -11.24
N GLN A 320 18.88 -7.10 -10.34
CA GLN A 320 17.68 -7.76 -9.83
C GLN A 320 16.92 -6.86 -8.85
N THR A 321 17.60 -6.08 -8.00
CA THR A 321 16.99 -5.10 -7.07
C THR A 321 16.11 -4.10 -7.82
N VAL A 322 16.56 -3.61 -9.00
CA VAL A 322 15.73 -2.77 -9.86
C VAL A 322 14.42 -3.46 -10.24
N MET A 323 14.48 -4.74 -10.62
CA MET A 323 13.33 -5.53 -11.07
C MET A 323 12.40 -6.00 -9.93
N VAL A 324 12.80 -5.87 -8.66
CA VAL A 324 11.97 -6.24 -7.48
C VAL A 324 11.59 -5.04 -6.60
N THR A 325 11.68 -3.82 -7.14
CA THR A 325 11.31 -2.57 -6.47
C THR A 325 10.52 -1.63 -7.40
N SER A 326 10.05 -0.50 -6.87
CA SER A 326 9.44 0.59 -7.66
C SER A 326 10.33 1.14 -8.78
N ALA A 327 11.65 0.90 -8.74
CA ALA A 327 12.56 1.24 -9.83
C ALA A 327 12.27 0.47 -11.14
N SER A 328 11.56 -0.66 -11.07
CA SER A 328 11.08 -1.40 -12.25
C SER A 328 10.05 -0.63 -13.06
N ILE A 329 9.20 0.18 -12.40
CA ILE A 329 7.96 0.72 -13.01
C ILE A 329 8.22 1.46 -14.34
N PRO A 330 9.18 2.40 -14.46
CA PRO A 330 9.44 3.07 -15.73
C PRO A 330 9.85 2.12 -16.87
N LEU A 331 10.60 1.06 -16.56
CA LEU A 331 11.04 0.05 -17.53
C LEU A 331 9.86 -0.82 -18.00
N LEU A 332 8.88 -1.09 -17.13
CA LEU A 332 7.68 -1.85 -17.46
C LEU A 332 6.67 -1.00 -18.25
N GLU A 333 6.59 0.30 -17.97
CA GLU A 333 5.79 1.24 -18.76
C GLU A 333 6.40 1.50 -20.15
N GLU A 334 7.73 1.60 -20.27
CA GLU A 334 8.44 1.68 -21.56
C GLU A 334 8.18 0.44 -22.43
N LYS A 335 8.14 -0.75 -21.82
CA LYS A 335 7.77 -2.02 -22.48
C LYS A 335 6.27 -2.12 -22.84
N GLN A 336 5.43 -1.14 -22.48
CA GLN A 336 3.98 -1.10 -22.71
C GLN A 336 3.22 -2.33 -22.17
N CYS A 337 3.79 -3.03 -21.19
CA CYS A 337 3.15 -4.17 -20.53
C CYS A 337 2.39 -3.75 -19.27
N LEU A 338 2.82 -2.66 -18.64
CA LEU A 338 2.25 -2.09 -17.42
C LEU A 338 1.77 -0.66 -17.69
N PHE A 339 0.68 -0.26 -17.02
CA PHE A 339 0.13 1.08 -17.11
C PHE A 339 -0.25 1.61 -15.73
N THR A 340 0.30 2.75 -15.31
CA THR A 340 -0.16 3.43 -14.08
C THR A 340 -1.65 3.81 -14.17
N VAL A 341 -2.39 3.55 -13.10
CA VAL A 341 -3.82 3.88 -12.97
C VAL A 341 -3.95 5.22 -12.24
N SER A 342 -4.51 6.22 -12.94
CA SER A 342 -4.78 7.53 -12.32
C SER A 342 -5.94 7.45 -11.33
N THR A 343 -5.65 7.64 -10.05
CA THR A 343 -6.61 7.70 -8.94
C THR A 343 -6.79 9.14 -8.44
N LYS A 344 -7.90 9.44 -7.74
CA LYS A 344 -8.07 10.75 -7.08
C LYS A 344 -7.15 10.92 -5.86
N ASN A 345 -6.82 9.84 -5.17
CA ASN A 345 -5.92 9.85 -4.02
C ASN A 345 -4.48 9.49 -4.47
N ARG A 346 -3.59 10.49 -4.51
CA ARG A 346 -2.19 10.33 -4.94
C ARG A 346 -1.35 9.35 -4.10
N LEU A 347 -1.83 8.93 -2.93
CA LEU A 347 -1.18 7.89 -2.12
C LEU A 347 -1.48 6.47 -2.64
N LEU A 348 -2.51 6.29 -3.47
CA LEU A 348 -2.88 4.99 -4.05
C LEU A 348 -2.08 4.75 -5.34
N LYS A 349 -0.90 4.13 -5.20
CA LYS A 349 -0.11 3.61 -6.32
C LYS A 349 -0.74 2.33 -6.86
N LEU A 350 -1.43 2.43 -7.99
CA LEU A 350 -2.07 1.29 -8.66
C LEU A 350 -1.57 1.16 -10.10
N TYR A 351 -1.29 -0.07 -10.51
CA TYR A 351 -0.80 -0.39 -11.85
C TYR A 351 -1.68 -1.45 -12.50
N ARG A 352 -1.88 -1.38 -13.82
CA ARG A 352 -2.73 -2.32 -14.57
C ARG A 352 -1.89 -3.10 -15.58
N MET A 353 -2.11 -4.41 -15.64
CA MET A 353 -1.56 -5.32 -16.64
C MET A 353 -2.67 -6.21 -17.24
N GLY A 354 -2.52 -6.61 -18.51
CA GLY A 354 -3.41 -7.55 -19.18
C GLY A 354 -4.36 -6.92 -20.19
N SER A 355 -5.49 -7.59 -20.46
CA SER A 355 -6.35 -7.32 -21.63
C SER A 355 -7.15 -6.01 -21.60
N GLY A 356 -7.38 -5.44 -20.40
CA GLY A 356 -8.35 -4.35 -20.21
C GLY A 356 -9.80 -4.81 -20.13
N GLU A 357 -10.06 -6.10 -20.31
CA GLU A 357 -11.36 -6.76 -20.20
C GLU A 357 -11.46 -7.59 -18.89
N PRO A 358 -12.68 -7.91 -18.41
CA PRO A 358 -12.83 -8.76 -17.23
C PRO A 358 -12.34 -10.21 -17.50
N PRO A 359 -12.03 -10.99 -16.46
CA PRO A 359 -12.14 -10.66 -15.03
C PRO A 359 -11.12 -9.64 -14.52
N TYR A 360 -11.48 -8.95 -13.43
CA TYR A 360 -10.71 -7.86 -12.83
C TYR A 360 -10.20 -8.24 -11.43
N THR A 361 -8.96 -8.70 -11.34
CA THR A 361 -8.36 -9.13 -10.07
C THR A 361 -7.45 -8.02 -9.51
N LEU A 362 -7.61 -7.66 -8.24
CA LEU A 362 -6.64 -6.88 -7.49
C LEU A 362 -5.63 -7.81 -6.81
N ILE A 363 -4.34 -7.50 -6.93
CA ILE A 363 -3.24 -8.18 -6.26
C ILE A 363 -2.43 -7.14 -5.47
N MET A 364 -2.26 -7.34 -4.18
CA MET A 364 -1.59 -6.38 -3.31
C MET A 364 -0.66 -7.03 -2.28
N ALA A 365 0.42 -6.35 -1.92
CA ALA A 365 1.23 -6.68 -0.76
C ALA A 365 0.75 -5.85 0.44
N VAL A 366 0.68 -6.45 1.64
CA VAL A 366 0.28 -5.74 2.87
C VAL A 366 1.44 -5.44 3.83
N GLU A 367 2.62 -6.01 3.57
CA GLU A 367 3.82 -5.91 4.39
C GLU A 367 5.05 -5.60 3.53
N LYS A 368 6.09 -5.00 4.15
CA LYS A 368 7.34 -4.64 3.47
C LYS A 368 8.03 -5.85 2.86
N ARG A 369 7.92 -7.01 3.53
CA ARG A 369 8.50 -8.29 3.09
C ARG A 369 7.83 -8.83 1.82
N THR A 370 6.55 -8.54 1.58
CA THR A 370 5.80 -9.07 0.42
C THR A 370 5.72 -8.11 -0.77
N GLU A 371 6.19 -6.87 -0.64
CA GLU A 371 6.32 -5.94 -1.79
C GLU A 371 7.20 -6.53 -2.90
N THR A 372 8.33 -7.17 -2.53
CA THR A 372 9.26 -7.79 -3.48
C THR A 372 8.62 -8.89 -4.30
N LEU A 373 7.73 -9.69 -3.70
CA LEU A 373 6.97 -10.73 -4.40
C LEU A 373 6.13 -10.10 -5.52
N VAL A 374 5.43 -9.00 -5.23
CA VAL A 374 4.53 -8.35 -6.20
C VAL A 374 5.33 -7.62 -7.29
N TYR A 375 6.44 -6.96 -6.95
CA TYR A 375 7.32 -6.36 -7.94
C TYR A 375 8.02 -7.41 -8.83
N GLU A 376 8.55 -8.49 -8.25
CA GLU A 376 9.16 -9.58 -9.03
C GLU A 376 8.14 -10.22 -9.96
N MET A 377 6.92 -10.48 -9.47
CA MET A 377 5.79 -10.96 -10.25
C MET A 377 5.50 -10.06 -11.46
N MET A 378 5.31 -8.74 -11.25
CA MET A 378 5.07 -7.77 -12.32
C MET A 378 6.19 -7.77 -13.36
N SER A 379 7.44 -7.72 -12.91
CA SER A 379 8.61 -7.72 -13.78
C SER A 379 8.73 -8.99 -14.61
N LYS A 380 8.59 -10.18 -14.00
CA LYS A 380 8.65 -11.48 -14.68
C LYS A 380 7.49 -11.68 -15.65
N TRP A 381 6.29 -11.24 -15.29
CA TRP A 381 5.08 -11.35 -16.12
C TRP A 381 5.15 -10.45 -17.35
N CYS A 382 5.77 -9.27 -17.22
CA CYS A 382 6.06 -8.40 -18.35
C CYS A 382 7.17 -8.96 -19.26
N ASP A 383 8.30 -9.35 -18.69
CA ASP A 383 9.52 -9.67 -19.44
C ASP A 383 9.45 -11.03 -20.14
N THR A 384 8.97 -12.07 -19.44
CA THR A 384 8.94 -13.45 -19.94
C THR A 384 7.60 -14.16 -19.72
N PRO A 385 6.45 -13.60 -20.19
CA PRO A 385 5.11 -14.15 -19.93
C PRO A 385 4.90 -15.60 -20.41
N GLY A 386 5.67 -16.04 -21.42
CA GLY A 386 5.66 -17.42 -21.90
C GLY A 386 6.37 -18.39 -20.94
N ALA A 387 7.53 -18.00 -20.40
CA ALA A 387 8.28 -18.81 -19.43
C ALA A 387 7.57 -18.85 -18.06
N GLU A 388 6.89 -17.77 -17.69
CA GLU A 388 6.05 -17.69 -16.49
C GLU A 388 4.72 -18.45 -16.63
N GLY A 389 4.32 -18.87 -17.83
CA GLY A 389 3.04 -19.55 -18.07
C GLY A 389 1.80 -18.64 -17.99
N VAL A 390 2.00 -17.32 -18.00
CA VAL A 390 0.94 -16.32 -17.72
C VAL A 390 0.38 -15.67 -18.99
N GLN A 391 0.91 -16.01 -20.17
CA GLN A 391 0.48 -15.43 -21.45
C GLN A 391 -1.03 -15.58 -21.70
N GLN A 392 -1.69 -16.65 -21.23
CA GLN A 392 -3.14 -16.78 -21.32
C GLN A 392 -3.89 -15.91 -20.30
N ILE A 393 -3.35 -15.77 -19.09
CA ILE A 393 -3.90 -14.90 -18.04
C ILE A 393 -3.90 -13.46 -18.54
N LEU A 394 -2.75 -12.94 -18.97
CA LEU A 394 -2.63 -11.56 -19.46
C LEU A 394 -3.50 -11.27 -20.71
N ARG A 395 -3.78 -12.27 -21.55
CA ARG A 395 -4.67 -12.13 -22.71
C ARG A 395 -6.16 -12.17 -22.40
N LYS A 396 -6.55 -12.72 -21.25
CA LYS A 396 -7.96 -13.05 -20.93
C LYS A 396 -8.50 -12.39 -19.66
N SER A 397 -7.64 -11.78 -18.85
CA SER A 397 -8.03 -11.02 -17.66
C SER A 397 -7.29 -9.69 -17.58
N THR A 398 -7.69 -8.88 -16.61
CA THR A 398 -7.02 -7.65 -16.21
C THR A 398 -6.61 -7.77 -14.76
N ILE A 399 -5.35 -7.49 -14.46
CA ILE A 399 -4.81 -7.48 -13.11
C ILE A 399 -4.49 -6.04 -12.73
N PHE A 400 -4.96 -5.64 -11.55
CA PHE A 400 -4.51 -4.45 -10.86
C PHE A 400 -3.49 -4.86 -9.80
N PHE A 401 -2.34 -4.21 -9.79
CA PHE A 401 -1.28 -4.42 -8.81
C PHE A 401 -1.17 -3.23 -7.88
N MET A 402 -1.06 -3.51 -6.59
CA MET A 402 -0.71 -2.56 -5.53
C MET A 402 0.50 -3.11 -4.75
N PRO A 403 1.73 -2.91 -5.23
CA PRO A 403 2.93 -3.47 -4.61
C PRO A 403 3.28 -2.83 -3.27
N GLU A 404 2.80 -1.59 -3.03
CA GLU A 404 3.01 -0.82 -1.82
C GLU A 404 1.66 -0.27 -1.36
N ILE A 405 1.32 -0.41 -0.08
CA ILE A 405 0.15 0.25 0.52
C ILE A 405 0.56 1.54 1.25
N PRO A 406 -0.33 2.54 1.39
CA PRO A 406 -0.10 3.63 2.32
C PRO A 406 0.18 3.06 3.72
N PHE A 407 1.32 3.45 4.31
CA PHE A 407 1.77 2.94 5.62
C PHE A 407 1.97 1.41 5.66
N THR A 408 2.65 0.85 4.64
CA THR A 408 3.02 -0.58 4.58
C THR A 408 3.63 -1.05 5.91
N GLN A 409 3.14 -2.19 6.41
CA GLN A 409 3.60 -2.76 7.67
C GLN A 409 5.05 -3.23 7.56
N LEU A 410 5.92 -2.74 8.46
CA LEU A 410 7.35 -3.09 8.48
C LEU A 410 7.63 -4.42 9.18
N ALA A 411 6.74 -4.83 10.09
CA ALA A 411 6.83 -6.09 10.83
C ALA A 411 5.97 -7.17 10.18
N CYS A 412 6.31 -8.43 10.49
CA CYS A 412 5.48 -9.58 10.17
C CYS A 412 4.24 -9.61 11.08
N HIS A 413 3.08 -10.03 10.57
CA HIS A 413 1.90 -10.23 11.41
C HIS A 413 1.14 -11.50 11.05
N ASP A 414 0.80 -12.33 12.04
CA ASP A 414 -0.13 -13.45 11.82
C ASP A 414 -1.57 -12.95 11.75
N TYR A 415 -2.08 -12.75 10.53
CA TYR A 415 -3.38 -12.11 10.30
C TYR A 415 -4.54 -13.07 10.56
N SER A 416 -5.34 -12.74 11.59
CA SER A 416 -6.57 -13.45 11.95
C SER A 416 -7.84 -12.93 11.26
N THR A 417 -7.75 -11.83 10.53
CA THR A 417 -8.87 -11.15 9.87
C THR A 417 -8.38 -10.18 8.78
N ILE A 418 -9.25 -9.82 7.82
CA ILE A 418 -8.98 -8.77 6.82
C ILE A 418 -9.29 -7.35 7.34
N ALA A 419 -9.89 -7.21 8.52
CA ALA A 419 -10.41 -5.93 9.03
C ALA A 419 -9.43 -4.74 8.95
N PRO A 420 -8.11 -4.87 9.23
CA PRO A 420 -7.15 -3.76 9.08
C PRO A 420 -7.08 -3.18 7.66
N PHE A 421 -7.34 -3.99 6.64
CA PHE A 421 -7.25 -3.60 5.22
C PHE A 421 -8.59 -3.17 4.62
N GLN A 422 -9.72 -3.45 5.30
CA GLN A 422 -11.05 -3.16 4.79
C GLN A 422 -11.30 -1.67 4.46
N PRO A 423 -10.84 -0.68 5.27
CA PRO A 423 -10.97 0.74 4.90
C PRO A 423 -10.21 1.11 3.63
N LEU A 424 -9.01 0.55 3.42
CA LEU A 424 -8.21 0.75 2.21
C LEU A 424 -8.89 0.13 0.98
N LEU A 425 -9.38 -1.11 1.14
CA LEU A 425 -10.11 -1.82 0.09
C LEU A 425 -11.40 -1.08 -0.30
N GLU A 426 -12.14 -0.52 0.65
CA GLU A 426 -13.32 0.32 0.34
C GLU A 426 -12.96 1.52 -0.56
N HIS A 427 -11.86 2.22 -0.25
CA HIS A 427 -11.38 3.35 -1.06
C HIS A 427 -10.96 2.91 -2.47
N ILE A 428 -10.26 1.77 -2.60
CA ILE A 428 -9.85 1.22 -3.89
C ILE A 428 -11.09 0.80 -4.71
N LEU A 429 -12.03 0.08 -4.11
CA LEU A 429 -13.26 -0.39 -4.76
C LEU A 429 -14.21 0.76 -5.13
N LYS A 430 -14.09 1.92 -4.49
CA LYS A 430 -14.82 3.14 -4.86
C LYS A 430 -14.28 3.79 -6.14
N GLU A 431 -12.96 3.74 -6.34
CA GLU A 431 -12.29 4.25 -7.55
C GLU A 431 -12.29 3.21 -8.69
N LEU A 432 -12.18 1.91 -8.36
CA LEU A 432 -12.17 0.76 -9.27
C LEU A 432 -13.31 -0.23 -8.96
N PRO A 433 -14.58 0.16 -9.16
CA PRO A 433 -15.77 -0.63 -8.76
C PRO A 433 -16.04 -1.87 -9.61
N HIS A 434 -15.14 -2.20 -10.52
CA HIS A 434 -15.21 -3.38 -11.39
C HIS A 434 -14.38 -4.57 -10.85
N ILE A 435 -13.52 -4.36 -9.85
CA ILE A 435 -12.78 -5.42 -9.18
C ILE A 435 -13.77 -6.37 -8.50
N ASP A 436 -13.72 -7.64 -8.86
CA ASP A 436 -14.59 -8.71 -8.36
C ASP A 436 -13.84 -9.75 -7.50
N TYR A 437 -12.50 -9.72 -7.53
CA TYR A 437 -11.63 -10.60 -6.74
C TYR A 437 -10.40 -9.86 -6.20
N VAL A 438 -10.02 -10.12 -4.95
CA VAL A 438 -8.85 -9.52 -4.29
C VAL A 438 -7.90 -10.60 -3.77
N VAL A 439 -6.60 -10.44 -4.02
CA VAL A 439 -5.51 -11.24 -3.45
C VAL A 439 -4.58 -10.33 -2.66
N LEU A 440 -4.38 -10.64 -1.38
CA LEU A 440 -3.47 -9.97 -0.48
C LEU A 440 -2.33 -10.92 -0.12
N PHE A 441 -1.09 -10.45 -0.19
CA PHE A 441 0.10 -11.19 0.25
C PHE A 441 0.67 -10.57 1.52
N GLY A 442 0.72 -11.36 2.59
CA GLY A 442 1.42 -11.05 3.85
C GLY A 442 2.28 -12.23 4.30
N SER A 443 2.70 -12.21 5.55
CA SER A 443 3.43 -13.30 6.21
C SER A 443 2.74 -13.69 7.53
N GLY A 444 3.47 -14.23 8.49
CA GLY A 444 2.94 -14.69 9.79
C GLY A 444 2.37 -16.11 9.80
N GLY A 445 2.50 -16.84 8.70
CA GLY A 445 2.03 -18.22 8.54
C GLY A 445 2.39 -18.74 7.15
N ILE A 446 2.29 -20.06 6.95
CA ILE A 446 2.31 -20.65 5.60
C ILE A 446 0.90 -21.21 5.36
N LYS A 447 -0.03 -20.29 5.11
CA LYS A 447 -1.48 -20.56 5.07
C LYS A 447 -2.24 -19.58 4.20
N VAL A 448 -3.48 -19.94 3.90
CA VAL A 448 -4.41 -19.19 3.07
C VAL A 448 -5.71 -18.97 3.84
N ARG A 449 -6.26 -17.76 3.72
CA ARG A 449 -7.56 -17.37 4.27
C ARG A 449 -8.41 -16.78 3.15
N TYR A 450 -9.67 -17.18 3.04
CA TYR A 450 -10.53 -16.75 1.93
C TYR A 450 -11.85 -16.17 2.43
N ILE A 451 -12.43 -15.22 1.70
CA ILE A 451 -13.78 -14.69 1.96
C ILE A 451 -14.69 -15.08 0.80
N LYS A 452 -15.81 -15.74 1.13
CA LYS A 452 -16.79 -16.26 0.18
C LYS A 452 -17.96 -15.28 -0.01
N ALA A 453 -17.74 -14.25 -0.83
CA ALA A 453 -18.76 -13.27 -1.18
C ALA A 453 -19.57 -13.64 -2.44
N SER A 454 -18.99 -14.39 -3.40
CA SER A 454 -19.69 -14.78 -4.63
C SER A 454 -19.44 -16.22 -5.09
N ALA A 455 -20.52 -17.01 -5.18
CA ALA A 455 -20.58 -18.32 -5.85
C ALA A 455 -19.50 -19.37 -5.45
N GLY A 456 -18.78 -19.18 -4.35
CA GLY A 456 -17.71 -20.09 -3.91
C GLY A 456 -16.42 -20.03 -4.74
N VAL A 457 -16.16 -18.93 -5.47
CA VAL A 457 -14.92 -18.80 -6.26
C VAL A 457 -13.69 -18.79 -5.34
N ALA A 458 -13.73 -18.02 -4.24
CA ALA A 458 -12.60 -17.88 -3.32
C ALA A 458 -12.11 -19.22 -2.72
N ASP A 459 -13.02 -20.09 -2.28
CA ASP A 459 -12.71 -21.43 -1.76
C ASP A 459 -11.97 -22.31 -2.80
N ARG A 460 -12.45 -22.31 -4.05
CA ARG A 460 -11.82 -23.07 -5.14
C ARG A 460 -10.40 -22.56 -5.44
N LEU A 461 -10.20 -21.25 -5.38
CA LEU A 461 -8.91 -20.62 -5.61
C LEU A 461 -7.93 -20.85 -4.44
N ALA A 462 -8.40 -20.79 -3.19
CA ALA A 462 -7.63 -21.15 -2.01
C ALA A 462 -7.14 -22.61 -2.05
N LYS A 463 -8.03 -23.54 -2.38
CA LYS A 463 -7.70 -24.97 -2.57
C LYS A 463 -6.70 -25.20 -3.69
N THR A 464 -6.82 -24.46 -4.79
CA THR A 464 -5.86 -24.51 -5.91
C THR A 464 -4.49 -23.98 -5.48
N TYR A 465 -4.45 -22.88 -4.72
CA TYR A 465 -3.21 -22.32 -4.19
C TYR A 465 -2.48 -23.32 -3.28
N LYS A 466 -3.18 -23.91 -2.31
CA LYS A 466 -2.67 -24.97 -1.42
C LYS A 466 -2.08 -26.12 -2.22
N LEU A 467 -2.85 -26.65 -3.19
CA LEU A 467 -2.49 -27.86 -3.95
C LEU A 467 -1.14 -27.73 -4.69
N PHE A 468 -0.83 -26.54 -5.19
CA PHE A 468 0.41 -26.28 -5.95
C PHE A 468 1.54 -25.69 -5.11
N HIS A 469 1.34 -25.38 -3.82
CA HIS A 469 2.40 -24.85 -2.97
C HIS A 469 3.17 -26.01 -2.35
N MET A 470 4.48 -26.10 -2.58
CA MET A 470 5.31 -27.24 -2.14
C MET A 470 5.15 -27.58 -0.66
N GLN A 471 5.02 -26.56 0.18
CA GLN A 471 4.85 -26.70 1.63
C GLN A 471 3.39 -26.91 2.07
N MET A 472 2.40 -26.31 1.39
CA MET A 472 0.99 -26.37 1.84
C MET A 472 0.27 -27.63 1.32
N SER A 473 0.69 -28.20 0.19
CA SER A 473 -0.06 -29.22 -0.55
C SER A 473 -0.45 -30.45 0.28
N ASN A 474 0.47 -30.89 1.15
CA ASN A 474 0.33 -32.08 1.99
C ASN A 474 0.10 -31.74 3.48
N ALA A 475 -0.07 -30.46 3.82
CA ALA A 475 -0.23 -30.00 5.19
C ALA A 475 -1.70 -29.64 5.46
N ASP A 476 -2.29 -30.19 6.53
CA ASP A 476 -3.62 -29.80 6.99
C ASP A 476 -3.56 -28.73 8.09
N GLU A 477 -2.42 -28.65 8.78
CA GLU A 477 -2.08 -27.58 9.71
C GLU A 477 -0.96 -26.67 9.16
N ASP A 478 -1.06 -25.38 9.43
CA ASP A 478 -0.04 -24.35 9.25
C ASP A 478 1.28 -24.84 9.83
N ILE A 479 2.36 -24.53 9.13
CA ILE A 479 3.72 -25.00 9.46
C ILE A 479 4.29 -24.20 10.64
N CYS A 480 3.76 -23.00 10.91
CA CYS A 480 4.18 -22.14 12.00
C CYS A 480 3.01 -21.61 12.85
N PRO A 481 2.15 -22.50 13.40
CA PRO A 481 0.92 -22.11 14.06
C PRO A 481 1.21 -21.48 15.43
N ARG A 482 0.73 -20.25 15.65
CA ARG A 482 0.92 -19.52 16.91
C ARG A 482 -0.18 -19.84 17.93
N ASN A 483 -0.03 -20.96 18.67
CA ASN A 483 -0.74 -21.29 19.93
C ASN A 483 -2.29 -21.17 19.96
N ALA A 484 -2.97 -20.93 18.84
CA ALA A 484 -4.42 -20.73 18.76
C ALA A 484 -5.07 -21.79 17.86
N PRO A 485 -6.04 -22.59 18.37
CA PRO A 485 -6.56 -23.76 17.66
C PRO A 485 -7.29 -23.42 16.35
N ASP A 486 -8.06 -22.33 16.29
CA ASP A 486 -8.83 -21.97 15.09
C ASP A 486 -7.95 -21.43 13.94
N GLN A 487 -6.69 -21.08 14.22
CA GLN A 487 -5.74 -20.59 13.22
C GLN A 487 -4.73 -21.65 12.79
N SER A 488 -4.80 -22.86 13.35
CA SER A 488 -3.87 -23.94 13.02
C SER A 488 -4.06 -24.47 11.60
N HIS A 489 -5.18 -24.26 10.90
CA HIS A 489 -5.38 -24.85 9.58
C HIS A 489 -4.70 -24.07 8.43
N VAL A 490 -4.20 -24.81 7.43
CA VAL A 490 -3.60 -24.24 6.20
C VAL A 490 -4.62 -23.47 5.35
N ILE A 491 -5.89 -23.88 5.36
CA ILE A 491 -6.99 -23.14 4.72
C ILE A 491 -8.01 -22.79 5.80
N GLY A 492 -8.49 -21.55 5.81
CA GLY A 492 -9.57 -21.10 6.68
C GLY A 492 -10.45 -20.04 6.00
N GLU A 493 -11.67 -19.86 6.50
CA GLU A 493 -12.61 -18.86 6.00
C GLU A 493 -12.57 -17.59 6.86
N PHE A 494 -12.77 -16.45 6.21
CA PHE A 494 -12.93 -15.12 6.81
C PHE A 494 -14.28 -14.53 6.40
N GLU A 495 -14.76 -13.58 7.20
CA GLU A 495 -15.89 -12.71 6.84
C GLU A 495 -15.42 -11.26 6.67
N TRP A 496 -16.09 -10.50 5.79
CA TRP A 496 -15.99 -9.04 5.78
C TRP A 496 -16.58 -8.48 7.08
N ASN A 497 -15.96 -7.44 7.66
CA ASN A 497 -16.50 -6.80 8.85
C ASN A 497 -17.84 -6.12 8.52
N LYS A 498 -18.91 -6.57 9.19
CA LYS A 498 -20.30 -6.14 8.96
C LYS A 498 -20.57 -4.71 9.44
N THR A 499 -19.67 -4.09 10.22
CA THR A 499 -19.81 -2.69 10.64
C THR A 499 -19.38 -1.67 9.58
N ILE A 500 -18.62 -2.08 8.56
CA ILE A 500 -18.16 -1.22 7.45
C ILE A 500 -18.91 -1.65 6.17
N PRO A 501 -19.97 -0.93 5.75
CA PRO A 501 -20.85 -1.36 4.67
C PRO A 501 -20.25 -1.16 3.27
N LEU A 502 -19.65 -2.21 2.72
CA LEU A 502 -19.27 -2.27 1.31
C LEU A 502 -20.52 -2.39 0.40
N SER A 503 -20.64 -1.51 -0.60
CA SER A 503 -21.78 -1.54 -1.55
C SER A 503 -21.86 -2.83 -2.38
N ARG A 504 -20.74 -3.53 -2.55
CA ARG A 504 -20.62 -4.89 -3.09
C ARG A 504 -19.27 -5.43 -2.62
N SER A 505 -19.26 -6.39 -1.70
CA SER A 505 -18.01 -7.01 -1.25
C SER A 505 -17.50 -8.00 -2.31
N PRO A 506 -16.24 -7.92 -2.75
CA PRO A 506 -15.66 -8.94 -3.63
C PRO A 506 -15.31 -10.21 -2.85
N ASP A 507 -15.10 -11.30 -3.59
CA ASP A 507 -14.40 -12.46 -3.06
C ASP A 507 -12.94 -12.07 -2.76
N ALA A 508 -12.36 -12.60 -1.69
CA ALA A 508 -10.99 -12.24 -1.29
C ALA A 508 -10.15 -13.45 -0.87
N LEU A 509 -8.83 -13.29 -0.98
CA LEU A 509 -7.83 -14.25 -0.56
C LEU A 509 -6.70 -13.51 0.16
N LEU A 510 -6.41 -13.85 1.41
CA LEU A 510 -5.19 -13.47 2.10
C LEU A 510 -4.27 -14.69 2.12
N VAL A 511 -3.13 -14.58 1.44
CA VAL A 511 -2.07 -15.59 1.43
C VAL A 511 -0.97 -15.11 2.37
N GLN A 512 -0.68 -15.92 3.38
CA GLN A 512 0.48 -15.76 4.25
C GLN A 512 1.58 -16.67 3.69
N THR A 513 2.68 -16.06 3.26
CA THR A 513 3.70 -16.66 2.39
C THR A 513 4.95 -17.17 3.13
N GLY A 514 5.01 -17.04 4.45
CA GLY A 514 6.19 -17.33 5.25
C GLY A 514 6.00 -16.99 6.73
N CYS A 515 6.85 -17.55 7.58
CA CYS A 515 6.73 -17.45 9.03
C CYS A 515 7.45 -16.21 9.57
N CYS A 516 6.99 -15.63 10.69
CA CYS A 516 7.63 -14.43 11.28
C CYS A 516 9.04 -14.68 11.81
N TYR A 517 9.35 -15.90 12.24
CA TYR A 517 10.64 -16.24 12.86
C TYR A 517 11.70 -16.72 11.86
N GLU A 518 11.38 -16.76 10.56
CA GLU A 518 12.35 -17.10 9.52
C GLU A 518 13.35 -15.97 9.33
N ALA A 519 14.63 -16.25 9.59
CA ALA A 519 15.73 -15.32 9.36
C ALA A 519 16.05 -15.09 7.87
N GLY A 520 15.38 -15.78 6.95
CA GLY A 520 15.44 -15.51 5.51
C GLY A 520 14.59 -14.30 5.16
N GLY A 521 15.19 -13.25 4.62
CA GLY A 521 14.48 -12.02 4.25
C GLY A 521 13.62 -12.14 3.01
N SER A 522 13.44 -11.03 2.28
CA SER A 522 12.46 -10.90 1.19
C SER A 522 12.84 -11.60 -0.13
N GLY A 523 13.93 -12.37 -0.13
CA GLY A 523 14.44 -13.10 -1.30
C GLY A 523 13.58 -14.30 -1.70
N HIS A 524 13.30 -14.41 -3.00
CA HIS A 524 12.67 -15.58 -3.65
C HIS A 524 11.22 -15.93 -3.27
N LEU A 525 10.51 -15.12 -2.46
CA LEU A 525 9.10 -15.35 -2.13
C LEU A 525 8.20 -15.54 -3.37
N TYR A 526 8.41 -14.78 -4.45
CA TYR A 526 7.70 -15.02 -5.71
C TYR A 526 8.05 -16.39 -6.31
N THR A 527 9.34 -16.78 -6.33
CA THR A 527 9.79 -18.06 -6.88
C THR A 527 9.15 -19.25 -6.15
N GLU A 528 9.05 -19.21 -4.82
CA GLU A 528 8.43 -20.26 -4.00
C GLU A 528 6.91 -20.35 -4.22
N ASN A 529 6.25 -19.21 -4.41
CA ASN A 529 4.81 -19.10 -4.57
C ASN A 529 4.34 -19.16 -6.05
N ARG A 530 5.26 -19.13 -7.01
CA ARG A 530 5.01 -18.96 -8.45
C ARG A 530 4.00 -19.96 -9.00
N GLU A 531 4.20 -21.25 -8.72
CA GLU A 531 3.32 -22.30 -9.26
C GLU A 531 1.90 -22.20 -8.70
N SER A 532 1.75 -21.90 -7.41
CA SER A 532 0.46 -21.62 -6.77
C SER A 532 -0.24 -20.40 -7.35
N ILE A 533 0.48 -19.29 -7.53
CA ILE A 533 -0.06 -18.06 -8.09
C ILE A 533 -0.55 -18.29 -9.52
N VAL A 534 0.27 -18.95 -10.37
CA VAL A 534 -0.07 -19.22 -11.77
C VAL A 534 -1.21 -20.24 -11.89
N ALA A 535 -1.24 -21.28 -11.06
CA ALA A 535 -2.34 -22.26 -11.04
C ALA A 535 -3.67 -21.61 -10.59
N MET A 536 -3.63 -20.84 -9.49
CA MET A 536 -4.78 -20.07 -8.99
C MET A 536 -5.30 -19.09 -10.06
N MET A 537 -4.42 -18.31 -10.70
CA MET A 537 -4.83 -17.33 -11.69
C MET A 537 -5.35 -17.96 -12.99
N ASN A 538 -4.91 -19.16 -13.35
CA ASN A 538 -5.53 -19.94 -14.43
C ASN A 538 -6.92 -20.50 -14.03
N GLU A 539 -7.08 -20.96 -12.79
CA GLU A 539 -8.39 -21.39 -12.24
C GLU A 539 -9.39 -20.22 -12.16
N ARG A 540 -8.89 -19.00 -11.91
CA ARG A 540 -9.64 -17.74 -11.89
C ARG A 540 -10.21 -17.36 -13.26
N LEU A 541 -9.62 -17.81 -14.37
CA LEU A 541 -10.16 -17.60 -15.73
C LEU A 541 -11.42 -18.42 -16.03
N LYS A 542 -11.77 -19.41 -15.21
CA LYS A 542 -12.92 -20.28 -15.47
C LYS A 542 -14.24 -19.57 -15.26
N GLY A 543 -15.03 -19.43 -16.32
CA GLY A 543 -16.28 -18.68 -16.27
C GLY A 543 -16.81 -18.26 -17.63
N VAL A 544 -17.84 -17.42 -17.59
CA VAL A 544 -18.44 -16.80 -18.78
C VAL A 544 -18.13 -15.32 -18.77
N ARG A 545 -17.62 -14.83 -19.90
CA ARG A 545 -17.46 -13.40 -20.19
C ARG A 545 -18.50 -12.95 -21.20
N LEU A 546 -19.30 -11.97 -20.81
CA LEU A 546 -20.16 -11.20 -21.70
C LEU A 546 -19.38 -9.98 -22.19
N ILE A 547 -19.48 -9.67 -23.48
CA ILE A 547 -19.03 -8.41 -24.07
C ILE A 547 -20.24 -7.82 -24.80
N GLY A 548 -20.61 -6.59 -24.44
CA GLY A 548 -21.84 -5.94 -24.89
C GLY A 548 -21.59 -4.64 -25.66
N ASP A 549 -22.68 -3.96 -26.04
CA ASP A 549 -22.69 -2.57 -26.49
C ASP A 549 -23.45 -1.62 -25.54
N ASP A 550 -23.92 -2.12 -24.39
CA ASP A 550 -24.84 -1.41 -23.48
C ASP A 550 -24.55 -1.73 -22.00
N VAL A 551 -24.44 -0.69 -21.17
CA VAL A 551 -24.13 -0.76 -19.73
C VAL A 551 -25.28 -1.34 -18.88
N SER A 552 -26.51 -1.36 -19.41
CA SER A 552 -27.66 -1.99 -18.73
C SER A 552 -27.66 -3.52 -18.79
N LEU A 553 -26.70 -4.13 -19.50
CA LEU A 553 -26.53 -5.57 -19.58
C LEU A 553 -25.93 -6.12 -18.29
N ALA A 554 -26.55 -7.18 -17.76
CA ALA A 554 -26.05 -7.93 -16.62
C ALA A 554 -26.08 -9.44 -16.87
N LEU A 555 -25.06 -10.16 -16.40
CA LEU A 555 -25.08 -11.61 -16.33
C LEU A 555 -25.79 -12.05 -15.04
N ARG A 556 -26.68 -13.04 -15.16
CA ARG A 556 -27.33 -13.78 -14.07
C ARG A 556 -27.14 -15.27 -14.27
N THR A 557 -26.87 -16.01 -13.21
CA THR A 557 -26.78 -17.47 -13.24
C THR A 557 -27.35 -18.05 -11.95
N ASP A 558 -27.97 -19.23 -12.07
CA ASP A 558 -28.43 -20.01 -10.92
C ASP A 558 -27.25 -20.84 -10.40
N THR A 559 -26.64 -20.37 -9.31
CA THR A 559 -25.48 -21.01 -8.68
C THR A 559 -25.84 -21.82 -7.43
N GLY A 560 -27.15 -22.00 -7.12
CA GLY A 560 -27.58 -22.72 -5.91
C GLY A 560 -27.25 -22.02 -4.59
N TYR A 561 -27.11 -20.69 -4.60
CA TYR A 561 -26.93 -19.83 -3.41
C TYR A 561 -28.14 -18.90 -3.27
N ASP A 562 -28.40 -18.37 -2.06
CA ASP A 562 -29.63 -17.64 -1.70
C ASP A 562 -30.00 -16.46 -2.63
N HIS A 563 -29.02 -15.88 -3.33
CA HIS A 563 -29.24 -14.80 -4.29
C HIS A 563 -28.56 -15.11 -5.64
N PRO A 564 -29.23 -14.83 -6.78
CA PRO A 564 -28.62 -14.96 -8.10
C PRO A 564 -27.48 -13.95 -8.24
N LEU A 565 -26.32 -14.41 -8.72
CA LEU A 565 -25.18 -13.52 -8.95
C LEU A 565 -25.46 -12.62 -10.16
N GLU A 566 -25.75 -11.35 -9.91
CA GLU A 566 -25.93 -10.33 -10.95
C GLU A 566 -24.65 -9.51 -11.13
N MET A 567 -24.12 -9.44 -12.35
CA MET A 567 -22.95 -8.62 -12.69
C MET A 567 -23.26 -7.72 -13.87
N SER A 568 -23.53 -6.45 -13.57
CA SER A 568 -23.74 -5.36 -14.51
C SER A 568 -22.43 -4.66 -14.87
N SER A 569 -22.35 -4.16 -16.10
CA SER A 569 -21.17 -3.45 -16.57
C SER A 569 -21.32 -1.93 -16.43
N LYS A 570 -20.32 -1.26 -15.86
CA LYS A 570 -20.27 0.22 -15.88
C LYS A 570 -19.67 0.79 -17.17
N ASP A 571 -18.94 -0.03 -17.93
CA ASP A 571 -18.22 0.37 -19.14
C ASP A 571 -18.52 -0.61 -20.30
N TYR A 572 -19.29 -0.15 -21.29
CA TYR A 572 -19.56 -0.88 -22.55
C TYR A 572 -20.05 -2.34 -22.42
N GLY A 573 -20.83 -2.68 -21.39
CA GLY A 573 -21.54 -3.97 -21.34
C GLY A 573 -20.66 -5.21 -21.08
N ALA A 574 -19.38 -5.05 -20.75
CA ALA A 574 -18.50 -6.17 -20.40
C ALA A 574 -18.70 -6.64 -18.95
N ALA A 575 -18.99 -7.93 -18.77
CA ALA A 575 -19.19 -8.58 -17.47
C ALA A 575 -18.58 -10.00 -17.46
N PHE A 576 -18.19 -10.52 -16.29
CA PHE A 576 -17.67 -11.88 -16.15
C PHE A 576 -18.32 -12.56 -14.95
N VAL A 577 -18.63 -13.85 -15.04
CA VAL A 577 -19.04 -14.67 -13.90
C VAL A 577 -18.16 -15.91 -13.80
N GLY A 578 -17.52 -16.10 -12.65
CA GLY A 578 -16.65 -17.24 -12.36
C GLY A 578 -17.45 -18.51 -12.09
N LEU A 579 -17.20 -19.57 -12.87
CA LEU A 579 -17.94 -20.83 -12.80
C LEU A 579 -16.97 -22.03 -12.76
N PRO A 580 -17.26 -23.08 -12.00
CA PRO A 580 -16.45 -24.31 -11.99
C PRO A 580 -16.64 -25.12 -13.28
N ASN A 581 -15.80 -26.14 -13.49
CA ASN A 581 -16.01 -27.11 -14.57
C ASN A 581 -17.43 -27.73 -14.47
N GLY A 582 -18.16 -27.79 -15.57
CA GLY A 582 -19.54 -28.28 -15.62
C GLY A 582 -20.39 -27.58 -16.67
N THR A 583 -21.64 -28.00 -16.77
CA THR A 583 -22.66 -27.34 -17.62
C THR A 583 -23.46 -26.37 -16.77
N HIS A 584 -23.53 -25.10 -17.18
CA HIS A 584 -24.20 -24.03 -16.43
C HIS A 584 -25.24 -23.33 -17.30
N HIS A 585 -26.37 -22.97 -16.71
CA HIS A 585 -27.37 -22.13 -17.34
C HIS A 585 -27.11 -20.66 -16.97
N VAL A 586 -27.04 -19.81 -18.00
CA VAL A 586 -26.71 -18.40 -17.88
C VAL A 586 -27.78 -17.58 -18.57
N GLN A 587 -28.28 -16.57 -17.85
CA GLN A 587 -29.24 -15.60 -18.28
C GLN A 587 -28.55 -14.24 -18.46
N VAL A 588 -28.95 -13.49 -19.47
CA VAL A 588 -28.54 -12.10 -19.67
C VAL A 588 -29.77 -11.25 -19.41
N LEU A 589 -29.64 -10.33 -18.47
CA LEU A 589 -30.64 -9.33 -18.16
C LEU A 589 -30.29 -8.02 -18.87
N LYS A 590 -31.32 -7.28 -19.28
CA LYS A 590 -31.24 -5.87 -19.67
C LYS A 590 -32.28 -5.09 -18.87
N ASP A 591 -31.87 -4.05 -18.16
CA ASP A 591 -32.77 -3.26 -17.29
C ASP A 591 -33.57 -4.15 -16.30
N GLY A 592 -32.91 -5.20 -15.77
CA GLY A 592 -33.53 -6.21 -14.89
C GLY A 592 -34.47 -7.22 -15.57
N LYS A 593 -34.66 -7.16 -16.89
CA LYS A 593 -35.53 -8.07 -17.66
C LYS A 593 -34.71 -9.07 -18.47
N LEU A 594 -35.18 -10.31 -18.57
CA LEU A 594 -34.52 -11.34 -19.39
C LEU A 594 -34.45 -10.92 -20.86
N TYR A 595 -33.22 -10.88 -21.40
CA TYR A 595 -32.92 -10.53 -22.78
C TYR A 595 -32.50 -11.76 -23.59
N ALA A 596 -31.66 -12.62 -23.02
CA ALA A 596 -31.22 -13.88 -23.63
C ALA A 596 -30.90 -14.93 -22.56
N GLU A 597 -30.92 -16.20 -22.92
CA GLU A 597 -30.44 -17.29 -22.07
C GLU A 597 -29.72 -18.36 -22.92
N PHE A 598 -28.74 -19.03 -22.32
CA PHE A 598 -27.97 -20.08 -22.97
C PHE A 598 -27.30 -21.00 -21.95
N SER A 599 -27.04 -22.24 -22.37
CA SER A 599 -26.16 -23.14 -21.64
C SER A 599 -24.70 -22.94 -22.07
N VAL A 600 -23.77 -23.01 -21.12
CA VAL A 600 -22.33 -23.10 -21.38
C VAL A 600 -21.77 -24.39 -20.79
N GLN A 601 -20.65 -24.85 -21.34
CA GLN A 601 -19.87 -25.93 -20.77
C GLN A 601 -18.47 -25.42 -20.47
N ILE A 602 -18.13 -25.33 -19.18
CA ILE A 602 -16.82 -24.93 -18.69
C ILE A 602 -15.97 -26.19 -18.49
N THR A 603 -14.75 -26.19 -19.01
CA THR A 603 -13.82 -27.32 -18.89
C THR A 603 -12.40 -26.82 -18.66
N SER A 604 -11.49 -27.70 -18.25
CA SER A 604 -10.06 -27.33 -18.11
C SER A 604 -9.40 -26.95 -19.44
N THR A 605 -9.93 -27.41 -20.59
CA THR A 605 -9.45 -27.02 -21.93
C THR A 605 -10.15 -25.77 -22.48
N THR A 606 -11.37 -25.49 -22.01
CA THR A 606 -12.16 -24.29 -22.38
C THR A 606 -12.59 -23.55 -21.10
N PRO A 607 -11.64 -22.92 -20.38
CA PRO A 607 -11.94 -22.30 -19.08
C PRO A 607 -12.83 -21.06 -19.25
N LEU A 608 -12.49 -20.18 -20.19
CA LEU A 608 -13.24 -18.97 -20.48
C LEU A 608 -14.15 -19.19 -21.69
N VAL A 609 -15.45 -18.92 -21.54
CA VAL A 609 -16.42 -18.88 -22.64
C VAL A 609 -16.87 -17.44 -22.86
N GLU A 610 -16.58 -16.90 -24.03
CA GLU A 610 -16.98 -15.53 -24.41
C GLU A 610 -18.30 -15.52 -25.17
N LYS A 611 -19.13 -14.50 -24.88
CA LYS A 611 -20.39 -14.23 -25.55
C LYS A 611 -20.48 -12.76 -25.91
N TRP A 612 -20.70 -12.49 -27.18
CA TRP A 612 -20.89 -11.15 -27.73
C TRP A 612 -22.38 -10.86 -27.90
N ILE A 613 -22.85 -9.74 -27.36
CA ILE A 613 -24.24 -9.29 -27.50
C ILE A 613 -24.25 -7.86 -28.02
N ALA A 614 -24.65 -7.69 -29.28
CA ALA A 614 -24.92 -6.39 -29.88
C ALA A 614 -26.43 -6.17 -29.95
N LEU A 615 -26.91 -5.09 -29.31
CA LEU A 615 -28.30 -4.64 -29.39
C LEU A 615 -28.61 -3.92 -30.70
N HIS A 616 -27.59 -3.51 -31.46
CA HIS A 616 -27.68 -2.81 -32.74
C HIS A 616 -28.16 -3.62 -33.96
N HIS A 617 -29.10 -4.56 -33.77
CA HIS A 617 -29.80 -5.22 -34.91
C HIS A 617 -30.82 -4.30 -35.62
N SER A 618 -31.04 -3.07 -35.12
CA SER A 618 -31.96 -2.07 -35.70
C SER A 618 -31.45 -1.45 -37.02
N PHE A 619 -30.14 -1.23 -37.15
CA PHE A 619 -29.57 -0.48 -38.29
C PHE A 619 -29.85 -1.16 -39.64
N TRP A 620 -29.79 -2.50 -39.70
CA TRP A 620 -30.09 -3.27 -40.91
C TRP A 620 -31.59 -3.40 -41.21
N ARG A 621 -32.49 -3.19 -40.24
CA ARG A 621 -33.94 -3.35 -40.46
C ARG A 621 -34.62 -2.11 -41.00
N ASN A 622 -34.11 -0.91 -40.67
CA ASN A 622 -34.65 0.36 -41.18
C ASN A 622 -34.01 0.83 -42.49
N ASN A 623 -32.82 0.32 -42.86
CA ASN A 623 -32.11 0.71 -44.09
C ASN A 623 -32.32 -0.25 -45.28
N THR A 624 -33.43 -1.00 -45.31
CA THR A 624 -33.86 -1.72 -46.53
C THR A 624 -33.96 -0.78 -47.73
N PHE A 625 -34.38 0.47 -47.53
CA PHE A 625 -34.39 1.53 -48.54
C PHE A 625 -32.98 1.92 -49.04
N VAL A 626 -31.99 2.03 -48.14
CA VAL A 626 -30.61 2.40 -48.52
C VAL A 626 -29.89 1.23 -49.23
N ILE A 627 -30.10 -0.01 -48.76
CA ILE A 627 -29.58 -1.20 -49.42
C ILE A 627 -30.23 -1.37 -50.80
N ALA A 628 -31.55 -1.20 -50.91
CA ALA A 628 -32.24 -1.20 -52.19
C ALA A 628 -31.74 -0.09 -53.13
N ALA A 629 -31.53 1.13 -52.62
CA ALA A 629 -31.00 2.25 -53.40
C ALA A 629 -29.56 1.98 -53.90
N LEU A 630 -28.69 1.41 -53.07
CA LEU A 630 -27.32 1.02 -53.45
C LEU A 630 -27.32 -0.10 -54.50
N VAL A 631 -28.16 -1.13 -54.35
CA VAL A 631 -28.33 -2.19 -55.34
C VAL A 631 -28.89 -1.63 -56.65
N LEU A 632 -29.84 -0.70 -56.60
CA LEU A 632 -30.43 -0.07 -57.78
C LEU A 632 -29.45 0.87 -58.48
N LEU A 633 -28.60 1.59 -57.73
CA LEU A 633 -27.45 2.34 -58.25
C LEU A 633 -26.43 1.43 -58.92
N MET A 634 -26.08 0.28 -58.31
CA MET A 634 -25.20 -0.70 -58.94
C MET A 634 -25.80 -1.31 -60.21
N MET A 635 -27.11 -1.60 -60.22
CA MET A 635 -27.79 -2.06 -61.44
C MET A 635 -27.84 -0.98 -62.53
N MET A 636 -28.08 0.29 -62.17
CA MET A 636 -28.00 1.40 -63.13
C MET A 636 -26.58 1.60 -63.67
N ALA A 637 -25.55 1.49 -62.83
CA ALA A 637 -24.15 1.54 -63.27
C ALA A 637 -23.81 0.38 -64.21
N CYS A 638 -24.23 -0.85 -63.90
CA CYS A 638 -24.07 -2.01 -64.78
C CYS A 638 -24.81 -1.83 -66.11
N LEU A 639 -26.05 -1.30 -66.10
CA LEU A 639 -26.79 -0.99 -67.32
C LEU A 639 -26.12 0.12 -68.15
N PHE A 640 -25.52 1.12 -67.50
CA PHE A 640 -24.76 2.19 -68.17
C PHE A 640 -23.48 1.66 -68.81
N CYS A 641 -22.71 0.82 -68.10
CA CYS A 641 -21.53 0.13 -68.61
C CYS A 641 -21.88 -0.84 -69.77
N CYS A 642 -22.99 -1.57 -69.67
CA CYS A 642 -23.49 -2.40 -70.76
C CYS A 642 -23.91 -1.56 -71.98
N ARG A 643 -24.57 -0.41 -71.78
CA ARG A 643 -24.92 0.53 -72.86
C ARG A 643 -23.69 1.17 -73.51
N GLN A 644 -22.66 1.52 -72.74
CA GLN A 644 -21.36 1.96 -73.27
C GLN A 644 -20.65 0.86 -74.05
N ARG A 645 -20.69 -0.40 -73.59
CA ARG A 645 -20.19 -1.53 -74.39
C ARG A 645 -20.96 -1.70 -75.70
N VAL A 646 -22.28 -1.67 -75.70
CA VAL A 646 -23.10 -1.81 -76.92
C VAL A 646 -22.84 -0.67 -77.91
N THR A 647 -22.73 0.58 -77.44
CA THR A 647 -22.37 1.72 -78.32
C THR A 647 -20.93 1.62 -78.85
N SER A 648 -19.97 1.14 -78.05
CA SER A 648 -18.59 0.88 -78.52
C SER A 648 -18.49 -0.25 -79.56
N VAL A 649 -19.38 -1.25 -79.48
CA VAL A 649 -19.46 -2.37 -80.43
C VAL A 649 -20.17 -1.94 -81.72
N LEU A 650 -21.20 -1.10 -81.64
CA LEU A 650 -21.84 -0.49 -82.82
C LEU A 650 -20.86 0.43 -83.57
N ASN A 651 -20.06 1.24 -82.87
CA ASN A 651 -19.00 2.04 -83.51
C ASN A 651 -17.84 1.21 -84.10
N ARG A 652 -17.71 -0.09 -83.77
CA ARG A 652 -16.70 -0.99 -84.37
C ARG A 652 -17.15 -1.65 -85.68
N ARG A 653 -18.42 -1.53 -86.09
CA ARG A 653 -18.90 -1.86 -87.43
C ARG A 653 -19.09 -0.56 -88.21
N GLY A 654 -18.00 -0.09 -88.81
CA GLY A 654 -17.86 1.30 -89.26
C GLY A 654 -18.95 1.79 -90.21
N PHE A 655 -19.52 2.94 -89.87
CA PHE A 655 -20.16 3.88 -90.79
C PHE A 655 -19.78 5.30 -90.31
N PHE A 656 -19.55 6.20 -91.27
CA PHE A 656 -19.04 7.58 -91.12
C PHE A 656 -17.52 7.75 -90.91
N THR A 657 -16.91 8.27 -91.97
CA THR A 657 -15.53 8.76 -92.13
C THR A 657 -15.44 10.25 -91.81
N GLY A 658 -14.29 10.76 -91.34
CA GLY A 658 -14.11 12.22 -91.20
C GLY A 658 -12.91 12.76 -90.39
N SER A 659 -11.74 12.86 -91.03
CA SER A 659 -10.76 13.97 -90.93
C SER A 659 -10.21 14.53 -89.58
N ARG A 660 -8.90 14.31 -89.39
CA ARG A 660 -7.81 15.23 -88.93
C ARG A 660 -7.67 15.73 -87.46
N GLU A 661 -6.41 15.57 -87.01
CA GLU A 661 -5.54 16.49 -86.24
C GLU A 661 -5.68 16.62 -84.70
N GLY A 662 -4.50 16.75 -84.05
CA GLY A 662 -4.36 17.30 -82.70
C GLY A 662 -4.12 16.30 -81.56
N PHE A 663 -2.91 15.74 -81.45
CA PHE A 663 -2.42 15.13 -80.20
C PHE A 663 -1.14 15.83 -79.77
N GLU A 664 -1.10 16.36 -78.55
CA GLU A 664 0.14 16.81 -77.92
C GLU A 664 0.24 16.20 -76.51
N ARG A 665 1.44 15.74 -76.15
CA ARG A 665 1.76 15.11 -74.87
C ARG A 665 2.85 15.92 -74.17
N ILE A 666 2.86 15.92 -72.85
CA ILE A 666 4.06 16.21 -72.05
C ILE A 666 4.27 15.05 -71.07
N PRO A 667 5.38 14.29 -71.17
CA PRO A 667 5.75 13.26 -70.19
C PRO A 667 7.02 13.59 -69.40
N LEU A 668 7.05 13.05 -68.17
CA LEU A 668 8.21 12.45 -67.46
C LEU A 668 9.63 13.00 -67.70
N TYR A 669 10.27 13.43 -66.61
CA TYR A 669 11.74 13.44 -66.52
C TYR A 669 12.26 12.16 -65.85
N LYS A 670 13.50 11.80 -66.17
CA LYS A 670 14.16 10.53 -65.83
C LYS A 670 15.47 10.79 -65.05
N SER A 671 16.19 9.70 -64.78
CA SER A 671 17.33 9.53 -63.89
C SER A 671 18.71 9.78 -64.55
N ASP A 672 19.76 9.50 -63.76
CA ASP A 672 21.12 9.04 -64.13
C ASP A 672 22.29 10.08 -64.06
N ASP A 673 23.18 9.86 -63.08
CA ASP A 673 24.66 9.65 -63.10
C ASP A 673 25.73 10.66 -63.63
N GLU A 674 26.91 10.57 -62.97
CA GLU A 674 28.33 10.84 -63.39
C GLU A 674 28.82 12.29 -63.74
N ASP A 675 30.10 12.71 -63.56
CA ASP A 675 31.23 12.35 -62.64
C ASP A 675 32.40 13.43 -62.78
N GLU A 676 33.69 13.08 -62.57
CA GLU A 676 34.95 13.90 -62.74
C GLU A 676 35.23 15.02 -61.68
N GLU A 677 36.45 15.26 -61.12
CA GLU A 677 37.76 14.56 -61.08
C GLU A 677 38.59 15.07 -59.82
N ASP A 678 39.94 14.87 -59.77
CA ASP A 678 40.95 15.39 -58.80
C ASP A 678 40.94 14.85 -57.32
N LEU A 679 42.04 14.74 -56.52
CA LEU A 679 43.49 14.46 -56.77
C LEU A 679 44.29 14.19 -55.44
N PHE A 680 44.86 12.97 -55.25
CA PHE A 680 46.08 12.66 -54.43
C PHE A 680 46.09 12.95 -52.88
N ASP A 681 46.84 12.26 -51.98
CA ASP A 681 47.68 11.06 -52.06
C ASP A 681 47.91 10.37 -50.67
N LEU A 682 48.38 9.12 -50.74
CA LEU A 682 49.31 8.39 -49.84
C LEU A 682 49.19 8.30 -48.28
N GLN A 683 49.18 7.01 -47.87
CA GLN A 683 49.81 6.33 -46.71
C GLN A 683 48.87 5.91 -45.56
N LYS A 684 48.54 4.61 -45.43
CA LYS A 684 49.36 3.50 -44.86
C LYS A 684 49.71 3.75 -43.38
N LEU A 685 49.39 2.84 -42.44
CA LEU A 685 49.22 1.39 -42.55
C LEU A 685 48.13 0.87 -41.60
#